data_AF-A0A8T3CSW6-F1
#
_entry.id   AF-A0A8T3CSW6-F1
#
_cell.length_a   1.000
_cell.length_b   1.000
_cell.length_c   1.000
_cell.angle_alpha   90.00
_cell.angle_beta   90.00
_cell.angle_gamma   90.00
#
_symmetry.space_group_name_H-M   'P 1'
#
loop_
_entity.id
_entity.type
_entity.pdbx_description
1 polymer ?
#
loop_
_entity_poly.entity_id
_entity_poly.type
_entity_poly.pdbx_seq_one_letter_code
_entity_poly.pdbx_strand_id
1 'polypeptide(L)'
;MASEETPSPGQSGVGAMTEGAAALPLNPGVPIRGIRMKFAVLAGLVEVGEVSNRDIVETVFNLLVGGQFDPELNFIIQESDSVTCMVELLDRCEPTCQAEVWSVFSAVLRKSLRNLQTCTEAGLIEQVLNRIHETDCVIADLMVDMLGALASYSITVRELKLFFSKLQGKEGQWPHHAVKLLSVLKCIAHRNGPDSFFSFPGKSAAAIALPPIAKWPYQNGFTFHTWLRLDPLNTLNLDSDNDKPYLYCFRTSKGLGYSAHFVGGSLIVTSLKSKGKGLQHCVKYDFKPQKWYMVSIVHIYHRWKNSEICCYVNGELASYGDITWLVNTSDTFDKCFLGSSETADANRVFCGQMGAVYLFSESLNAAQILAIYQLGPGYQGTFKHRAESDLMLAEHHKMVLYDGKLSGCIAFTYNPRATEGQLCLESSPRGSPSIFVHSPHALMLQDVKAVLTPSVQSAIHSIGGVQVLFPLFAQLNYRQLSGDLMDTSICSTLLSFVMELLKNSVAMQEQVLACQGFLVIGYTLEKSSKVHVTRAVLDIFLALARYLSNLQNGLVLLKQLCDHILFNPSIWVHTPAKVQLSLYTYLATEFISTVTIYSAIRRVGTVMQVMHMLKYFYWVTNPQDCSGVQPQGLDGPRPNQKEILSLRAFMLLFIKQLVMKDHGVKEDELQSILNYLLTIHEDDNLMDVLQLLVALMSEHPVSMVPAFDQTNGIRVIYKLLASKNEGVRVQALKVLGYFLKHLQPKRKSEVMMGHSLFPLLSERLILHSHQFSLTTYNVLFEILTEQISTQVVHKQHPDPDSSIKIINPQILKVIAALLKNAPQNPETMEVRRIFLSDMIKMFNNSRENRRSLLQCSVWQDWMLSLCFINPRSSEEQKITEMVYAIFRILLYHAIKYEWGGWRVWVDTLSITHSKVTFEQHKENLVGMLQEYQRGSEGDRAGRIRTVSGSSRGSGPSPPIQRVEKTCGTEKRLRVNRGTDPIHCHRADCGGRE
;
A
#
# COMPACT_ATOMS: atom_id res chain seq x y z
N MET A 1 73.71 -33.52 -11.80
CA MET A 1 74.64 -34.23 -10.90
C MET A 1 73.86 -34.46 -9.60
N ALA A 2 73.73 -35.67 -9.07
CA ALA A 2 74.51 -36.89 -9.32
C ALA A 2 73.99 -37.79 -10.48
N SER A 3 74.78 -38.80 -10.81
CA SER A 3 74.63 -39.76 -11.91
C SER A 3 74.19 -41.15 -11.40
N GLU A 4 73.66 -41.98 -12.31
CA GLU A 4 74.07 -43.38 -12.64
C GLU A 4 74.79 -44.23 -11.56
N GLU A 5 74.57 -45.55 -11.41
CA GLU A 5 73.67 -46.51 -12.07
C GLU A 5 73.52 -47.81 -11.22
N THR A 6 72.74 -48.77 -11.74
CA THR A 6 72.49 -50.18 -11.30
C THR A 6 73.77 -51.07 -11.13
N PRO A 7 73.75 -52.33 -10.60
CA PRO A 7 72.61 -53.30 -10.51
C PRO A 7 72.48 -54.21 -9.25
N SER A 8 71.40 -55.02 -9.26
CA SER A 8 70.98 -56.07 -8.30
C SER A 8 71.67 -57.44 -8.50
N PRO A 9 71.58 -58.46 -7.59
CA PRO A 9 70.37 -59.33 -7.49
C PRO A 9 70.09 -60.08 -6.14
N GLY A 10 68.79 -60.35 -5.83
CA GLY A 10 68.25 -61.44 -4.94
C GLY A 10 68.76 -61.56 -3.48
N GLN A 11 68.19 -62.32 -2.53
CA GLN A 11 66.92 -63.04 -2.28
C GLN A 11 66.95 -63.42 -0.77
N SER A 12 65.89 -63.68 0.00
CA SER A 12 64.42 -63.56 -0.14
C SER A 12 63.79 -63.60 1.28
N GLY A 13 62.46 -63.41 1.45
CA GLY A 13 61.79 -63.49 2.77
C GLY A 13 60.26 -63.53 2.67
N VAL A 14 59.63 -64.51 3.32
CA VAL A 14 58.21 -64.89 3.12
C VAL A 14 57.27 -64.19 4.12
N GLY A 15 56.10 -63.74 3.66
CA GLY A 15 54.99 -63.27 4.50
C GLY A 15 53.70 -63.12 3.67
N ALA A 16 52.57 -63.67 4.14
CA ALA A 16 51.42 -63.97 3.28
C ALA A 16 50.26 -62.95 3.31
N MET A 17 49.69 -62.73 2.11
CA MET A 17 48.26 -62.55 1.78
C MET A 17 47.37 -61.58 2.58
N THR A 18 46.88 -60.57 1.86
CA THR A 18 45.44 -60.27 1.75
C THR A 18 45.14 -59.84 0.32
N GLU A 19 44.17 -60.47 -0.35
CA GLU A 19 43.80 -60.19 -1.73
C GLU A 19 42.87 -58.97 -1.84
N GLY A 20 43.13 -58.10 -2.81
CA GLY A 20 42.19 -57.10 -3.32
C GLY A 20 42.18 -57.20 -4.83
N ALA A 21 41.06 -57.61 -5.42
CA ALA A 21 40.97 -57.90 -6.85
C ALA A 21 41.16 -56.62 -7.69
N ALA A 22 42.20 -56.60 -8.52
CA ALA A 22 42.43 -55.51 -9.47
C ALA A 22 41.53 -55.66 -10.70
N ALA A 23 40.85 -54.59 -11.10
CA ALA A 23 40.10 -54.53 -12.35
C ALA A 23 41.06 -54.61 -13.56
N LEU A 24 40.69 -55.39 -14.57
CA LEU A 24 41.42 -55.52 -15.82
C LEU A 24 41.23 -54.26 -16.70
N PRO A 25 42.27 -53.70 -17.32
CA PRO A 25 42.12 -52.62 -18.28
C PRO A 25 41.61 -53.14 -19.63
N LEU A 26 40.49 -52.60 -20.11
CA LEU A 26 39.98 -52.85 -21.46
C LEU A 26 40.86 -52.14 -22.51
N ASN A 27 41.13 -52.85 -23.61
CA ASN A 27 42.01 -52.40 -24.70
C ASN A 27 41.38 -51.25 -25.53
N PRO A 28 42.14 -50.23 -25.95
CA PRO A 28 41.60 -49.11 -26.74
C PRO A 28 41.52 -49.46 -28.23
N GLY A 29 40.31 -49.37 -28.82
CA GLY A 29 40.03 -50.02 -30.11
C GLY A 29 39.16 -49.32 -31.15
N VAL A 30 38.72 -48.06 -31.00
CA VAL A 30 38.20 -47.18 -32.08
C VAL A 30 38.25 -45.73 -31.57
N PRO A 31 38.68 -44.71 -32.36
CA PRO A 31 38.53 -43.31 -31.97
C PRO A 31 37.05 -42.90 -32.03
N ILE A 32 36.40 -42.84 -30.86
CA ILE A 32 35.00 -42.39 -30.70
C ILE A 32 34.90 -40.92 -31.16
N ARG A 33 34.33 -40.69 -32.35
CA ARG A 33 34.13 -39.35 -32.93
C ARG A 33 32.76 -38.78 -32.56
N GLY A 34 32.76 -37.56 -32.02
CA GLY A 34 31.56 -36.80 -31.67
C GLY A 34 31.08 -37.00 -30.23
N ILE A 35 30.64 -35.92 -29.59
CA ILE A 35 30.23 -35.91 -28.17
C ILE A 35 29.06 -36.87 -27.88
N ARG A 36 28.08 -36.94 -28.80
CA ARG A 36 26.92 -37.85 -28.73
C ARG A 36 27.34 -39.31 -28.61
N MET A 37 28.37 -39.74 -29.35
CA MET A 37 28.85 -41.13 -29.30
C MET A 37 29.58 -41.42 -27.97
N LYS A 38 30.27 -40.45 -27.38
CA LYS A 38 30.88 -40.60 -26.05
C LYS A 38 29.82 -40.78 -24.96
N PHE A 39 28.77 -39.96 -24.97
CA PHE A 39 27.63 -40.11 -24.07
C PHE A 39 26.83 -41.40 -24.32
N ALA A 40 26.68 -41.83 -25.57
CA ALA A 40 26.00 -43.10 -25.89
C ALA A 40 26.76 -44.32 -25.36
N VAL A 41 28.10 -44.31 -25.40
CA VAL A 41 28.94 -45.34 -24.77
C VAL A 41 28.76 -45.31 -23.25
N LEU A 42 28.79 -44.13 -22.63
CA LEU A 42 28.55 -43.99 -21.19
C LEU A 42 27.15 -44.52 -20.80
N ALA A 43 26.10 -44.17 -21.56
CA ALA A 43 24.74 -44.67 -21.33
C ALA A 43 24.65 -46.20 -21.40
N GLY A 44 25.32 -46.83 -22.37
CA GLY A 44 25.40 -48.29 -22.44
C GLY A 44 26.10 -48.92 -21.23
N LEU A 45 27.17 -48.31 -20.73
CA LEU A 45 27.87 -48.79 -19.53
C LEU A 45 27.04 -48.62 -18.24
N VAL A 46 26.21 -47.57 -18.16
CA VAL A 46 25.22 -47.38 -17.08
C VAL A 46 24.14 -48.47 -17.13
N GLU A 47 23.63 -48.81 -18.32
CA GLU A 47 22.60 -49.86 -18.50
C GLU A 47 23.08 -51.27 -18.11
N VAL A 48 24.37 -51.58 -18.30
CA VAL A 48 24.97 -52.86 -17.89
C VAL A 48 25.41 -52.86 -16.41
N GLY A 49 25.41 -51.69 -15.76
CA GLY A 49 25.76 -51.55 -14.33
C GLY A 49 27.26 -51.65 -14.04
N GLU A 50 28.12 -51.41 -15.03
CA GLU A 50 29.59 -51.55 -14.91
C GLU A 50 30.30 -50.32 -14.33
N VAL A 51 29.55 -49.26 -13.96
CA VAL A 51 30.10 -47.94 -13.61
C VAL A 51 29.48 -47.43 -12.31
N SER A 52 30.30 -46.91 -11.38
CA SER A 52 29.78 -46.36 -10.12
C SER A 52 29.20 -44.95 -10.32
N ASN A 53 28.26 -44.55 -9.47
CA ASN A 53 27.65 -43.21 -9.50
C ASN A 53 28.69 -42.07 -9.50
N ARG A 54 29.82 -42.25 -8.81
CA ARG A 54 30.94 -41.30 -8.79
C ARG A 54 31.62 -41.19 -10.17
N ASP A 55 31.90 -42.33 -10.80
CA ASP A 55 32.57 -42.37 -12.10
C ASP A 55 31.66 -41.82 -13.21
N ILE A 56 30.34 -42.02 -13.10
CA ILE A 56 29.33 -41.38 -13.97
C ILE A 56 29.42 -39.85 -13.82
N VAL A 57 29.34 -39.32 -12.60
CA VAL A 57 29.40 -37.88 -12.31
C VAL A 57 30.69 -37.28 -12.87
N GLU A 58 31.85 -37.86 -12.55
CA GLU A 58 33.15 -37.40 -13.03
C GLU A 58 33.24 -37.44 -14.57
N THR A 59 32.79 -38.54 -15.20
CA THR A 59 32.82 -38.68 -16.67
C THR A 59 31.86 -37.68 -17.35
N VAL A 60 30.67 -37.46 -16.81
CA VAL A 60 29.71 -36.46 -17.34
C VAL A 60 30.35 -35.08 -17.37
N PHE A 61 30.91 -34.61 -16.25
CA PHE A 61 31.53 -33.28 -16.23
C PHE A 61 32.77 -33.21 -17.12
N ASN A 62 33.59 -34.26 -17.17
CA ASN A 62 34.74 -34.33 -18.07
C ASN A 62 34.31 -34.21 -19.55
N LEU A 63 33.19 -34.83 -19.93
CA LEU A 63 32.63 -34.74 -21.28
C LEU A 63 32.05 -33.36 -21.60
N LEU A 64 31.35 -32.72 -20.64
CA LEU A 64 30.81 -31.36 -20.81
C LEU A 64 31.90 -30.32 -21.09
N VAL A 65 33.04 -30.40 -20.39
CA VAL A 65 34.15 -29.43 -20.50
C VAL A 65 35.25 -29.84 -21.47
N GLY A 66 35.14 -31.02 -22.08
CA GLY A 66 36.10 -31.53 -23.08
C GLY A 66 37.49 -31.89 -22.52
N GLY A 67 37.61 -32.18 -21.23
CA GLY A 67 38.87 -32.44 -20.53
C GLY A 67 38.62 -32.86 -19.08
N GLN A 68 39.63 -32.82 -18.21
CA GLN A 68 39.39 -33.03 -16.77
C GLN A 68 38.59 -31.85 -16.20
N PHE A 69 37.46 -32.12 -15.56
CA PHE A 69 36.64 -31.13 -14.88
C PHE A 69 37.36 -30.61 -13.63
N ASP A 70 37.43 -29.29 -13.53
CA ASP A 70 37.92 -28.60 -12.35
C ASP A 70 36.97 -27.41 -12.09
N PRO A 71 36.38 -27.30 -10.88
CA PRO A 71 35.39 -26.28 -10.60
C PRO A 71 35.95 -24.85 -10.61
N GLU A 72 37.28 -24.67 -10.60
CA GLU A 72 37.98 -23.38 -10.64
C GLU A 72 38.69 -23.12 -11.98
N LEU A 73 39.23 -24.15 -12.63
CA LEU A 73 40.08 -24.03 -13.82
C LEU A 73 39.42 -24.50 -15.12
N ASN A 74 38.57 -25.53 -15.08
CA ASN A 74 37.97 -26.10 -16.29
C ASN A 74 36.52 -26.51 -16.05
N PHE A 75 35.64 -25.50 -16.04
CA PHE A 75 34.20 -25.61 -15.81
C PHE A 75 33.37 -25.01 -16.96
N ILE A 76 33.98 -24.66 -18.09
CA ILE A 76 33.28 -24.06 -19.24
C ILE A 76 32.81 -25.16 -20.20
N ILE A 77 31.52 -25.19 -20.48
CA ILE A 77 30.90 -26.17 -21.40
C ILE A 77 31.34 -25.89 -22.83
N GLN A 78 31.91 -26.89 -23.52
CA GLN A 78 32.51 -26.71 -24.86
C GLN A 78 31.50 -26.84 -26.01
N GLU A 79 30.56 -27.78 -25.89
CA GLU A 79 29.58 -28.11 -26.95
C GLU A 79 28.16 -28.08 -26.37
N SER A 80 27.22 -27.35 -26.99
CA SER A 80 25.82 -27.29 -26.54
C SER A 80 25.12 -28.65 -26.58
N ASP A 81 25.42 -29.47 -27.60
CA ASP A 81 24.95 -30.85 -27.74
C ASP A 81 25.29 -31.73 -26.52
N SER A 82 26.38 -31.44 -25.80
CA SER A 82 26.76 -32.19 -24.59
C SER A 82 25.72 -32.06 -23.46
N VAL A 83 25.04 -30.92 -23.37
CA VAL A 83 24.00 -30.67 -22.35
C VAL A 83 22.77 -31.54 -22.61
N THR A 84 22.33 -31.64 -23.87
CA THR A 84 21.24 -32.53 -24.27
C THR A 84 21.58 -33.99 -23.98
N CYS A 85 22.80 -34.42 -24.33
CA CYS A 85 23.26 -35.78 -24.05
C CYS A 85 23.33 -36.10 -22.55
N MET A 86 23.73 -35.12 -21.72
CA MET A 86 23.69 -35.25 -20.26
C MET A 86 22.25 -35.47 -19.79
N VAL A 87 21.28 -34.65 -20.23
CA VAL A 87 19.88 -34.80 -19.80
C VAL A 87 19.30 -36.17 -20.22
N GLU A 88 19.57 -36.62 -21.44
CA GLU A 88 19.16 -37.95 -21.94
C GLU A 88 19.83 -39.13 -21.22
N LEU A 89 21.04 -38.93 -20.68
CA LEU A 89 21.72 -39.90 -19.81
C LEU A 89 21.09 -39.93 -18.42
N LEU A 90 20.79 -38.76 -17.83
CA LEU A 90 20.22 -38.67 -16.49
C LEU A 90 18.85 -39.35 -16.38
N ASP A 91 18.05 -39.38 -17.45
CA ASP A 91 16.81 -40.17 -17.53
C ASP A 91 17.02 -41.69 -17.26
N ARG A 92 18.26 -42.19 -17.38
CA ARG A 92 18.64 -43.61 -17.14
C ARG A 92 19.41 -43.84 -15.83
N CYS A 93 19.80 -42.78 -15.13
CA CYS A 93 20.59 -42.85 -13.90
C CYS A 93 19.72 -43.01 -12.64
N GLU A 94 20.27 -43.61 -11.59
CA GLU A 94 19.63 -43.63 -10.27
C GLU A 94 19.36 -42.21 -9.72
N PRO A 95 18.31 -42.02 -8.89
CA PRO A 95 17.98 -40.71 -8.32
C PRO A 95 19.11 -40.02 -7.55
N THR A 96 19.99 -40.80 -6.92
CA THR A 96 21.19 -40.36 -6.20
C THR A 96 22.21 -39.71 -7.14
N CYS A 97 22.55 -40.40 -8.24
CA CYS A 97 23.42 -39.88 -9.30
C CYS A 97 22.80 -38.65 -9.98
N GLN A 98 21.50 -38.68 -10.28
CA GLN A 98 20.79 -37.53 -10.84
C GLN A 98 20.91 -36.29 -9.93
N ALA A 99 20.69 -36.46 -8.61
CA ALA A 99 20.79 -35.36 -7.66
C ALA A 99 22.21 -34.78 -7.58
N GLU A 100 23.25 -35.62 -7.62
CA GLU A 100 24.64 -35.18 -7.60
C GLU A 100 25.01 -34.39 -8.86
N VAL A 101 24.68 -34.90 -10.05
CA VAL A 101 24.91 -34.18 -11.31
C VAL A 101 24.13 -32.87 -11.37
N TRP A 102 22.83 -32.86 -11.07
CA TRP A 102 22.04 -31.63 -11.08
C TRP A 102 22.54 -30.58 -10.09
N SER A 103 23.02 -30.99 -8.91
CA SER A 103 23.59 -30.10 -7.90
C SER A 103 24.88 -29.43 -8.39
N VAL A 104 25.86 -30.23 -8.84
CA VAL A 104 27.15 -29.71 -9.33
C VAL A 104 26.96 -28.88 -10.60
N PHE A 105 26.08 -29.32 -11.51
CA PHE A 105 25.78 -28.60 -12.74
C PHE A 105 25.16 -27.22 -12.45
N SER A 106 24.23 -27.14 -11.49
CA SER A 106 23.62 -25.86 -11.07
C SER A 106 24.66 -24.87 -10.53
N ALA A 107 25.65 -25.34 -9.77
CA ALA A 107 26.76 -24.51 -9.31
C ALA A 107 27.64 -24.01 -10.48
N VAL A 108 27.96 -24.90 -11.43
CA VAL A 108 28.71 -24.59 -12.66
C VAL A 108 27.98 -23.58 -13.56
N LEU A 109 26.65 -23.63 -13.63
CA LEU A 109 25.84 -22.62 -14.34
C LEU A 109 25.89 -21.26 -13.65
N ARG A 110 25.67 -21.21 -12.32
CA ARG A 110 25.69 -19.96 -11.55
C ARG A 110 27.04 -19.23 -11.61
N LYS A 111 28.15 -19.95 -11.79
CA LYS A 111 29.51 -19.39 -11.92
C LYS A 111 29.82 -18.79 -13.31
N SER A 112 29.01 -19.04 -14.34
CA SER A 112 29.36 -18.68 -15.74
C SER A 112 28.17 -18.30 -16.62
N LEU A 113 28.16 -17.05 -17.11
CA LEU A 113 27.22 -16.63 -18.15
C LEU A 113 27.43 -17.38 -19.47
N ARG A 114 28.64 -17.91 -19.75
CA ARG A 114 28.90 -18.74 -20.93
C ARG A 114 28.16 -20.06 -20.82
N ASN A 115 28.17 -20.69 -19.64
CA ASN A 115 27.46 -21.95 -19.42
C ASN A 115 25.94 -21.75 -19.50
N LEU A 116 25.42 -20.65 -18.92
CA LEU A 116 24.00 -20.26 -19.07
C LEU A 116 23.63 -20.03 -20.55
N GLN A 117 24.48 -19.35 -21.33
CA GLN A 117 24.28 -19.18 -22.77
C GLN A 117 24.28 -20.52 -23.50
N THR A 118 25.28 -21.38 -23.29
CA THR A 118 25.38 -22.71 -23.92
C THR A 118 24.17 -23.59 -23.59
N CYS A 119 23.65 -23.53 -22.37
CA CYS A 119 22.43 -24.23 -21.96
C CYS A 119 21.15 -23.63 -22.57
N THR A 120 21.12 -22.32 -22.79
CA THR A 120 20.03 -21.64 -23.51
C THR A 120 20.05 -22.04 -24.99
N GLU A 121 21.22 -22.09 -25.63
CA GLU A 121 21.41 -22.59 -27.00
C GLU A 121 21.03 -24.08 -27.14
N ALA A 122 21.22 -24.89 -26.10
CA ALA A 122 20.76 -26.28 -26.02
C ALA A 122 19.25 -26.44 -25.72
N GLY A 123 18.52 -25.36 -25.43
CA GLY A 123 17.10 -25.41 -25.08
C GLY A 123 16.79 -26.09 -23.74
N LEU A 124 17.71 -26.01 -22.76
CA LEU A 124 17.62 -26.77 -21.50
C LEU A 124 16.35 -26.49 -20.69
N ILE A 125 15.81 -25.26 -20.73
CA ILE A 125 14.55 -24.91 -20.05
C ILE A 125 13.40 -25.79 -20.58
N GLU A 126 13.28 -25.95 -21.90
CA GLU A 126 12.25 -26.79 -22.51
C GLU A 126 12.46 -28.29 -22.18
N GLN A 127 13.71 -28.77 -22.23
CA GLN A 127 14.02 -30.16 -21.91
C GLN A 127 13.64 -30.54 -20.46
N VAL A 128 13.85 -29.63 -19.51
CA VAL A 128 13.53 -29.83 -18.08
C VAL A 128 12.02 -29.67 -17.81
N LEU A 129 11.38 -28.63 -18.37
CA LEU A 129 9.93 -28.43 -18.20
C LEU A 129 9.09 -29.56 -18.81
N ASN A 130 9.60 -30.25 -19.81
CA ASN A 130 8.94 -31.45 -20.35
C ASN A 130 9.02 -32.65 -19.40
N ARG A 131 10.13 -32.82 -18.66
CA ARG A 131 10.34 -33.96 -17.74
C ARG A 131 9.73 -33.76 -16.35
N ILE A 132 9.81 -32.54 -15.80
CA ILE A 132 9.59 -32.25 -14.36
C ILE A 132 8.37 -32.93 -13.72
N HIS A 133 7.26 -33.09 -14.45
CA HIS A 133 6.05 -33.73 -13.92
C HIS A 133 6.22 -35.20 -13.49
N GLU A 134 7.14 -35.94 -14.11
CA GLU A 134 7.43 -37.36 -13.83
C GLU A 134 8.59 -37.54 -12.83
N THR A 135 9.23 -36.45 -12.44
CA THR A 135 10.46 -36.45 -11.65
C THR A 135 10.19 -36.56 -10.14
N ASP A 136 11.09 -37.23 -9.41
CA ASP A 136 11.06 -37.29 -7.94
C ASP A 136 11.13 -35.89 -7.30
N CYS A 137 10.54 -35.75 -6.11
CA CYS A 137 10.53 -34.52 -5.32
C CYS A 137 11.91 -33.85 -5.17
N VAL A 138 12.97 -34.60 -4.87
CA VAL A 138 14.31 -34.06 -4.59
C VAL A 138 14.96 -33.53 -5.87
N ILE A 139 14.88 -34.31 -6.94
CA ILE A 139 15.43 -33.93 -8.25
C ILE A 139 14.64 -32.74 -8.83
N ALA A 140 13.32 -32.70 -8.62
CA ALA A 140 12.50 -31.56 -9.01
C ALA A 140 12.87 -30.27 -8.28
N ASP A 141 13.28 -30.31 -7.00
CA ASP A 141 13.78 -29.11 -6.29
C ASP A 141 15.09 -28.60 -6.93
N LEU A 142 16.02 -29.50 -7.28
CA LEU A 142 17.26 -29.14 -7.96
C LEU A 142 17.01 -28.59 -9.37
N MET A 143 16.12 -29.22 -10.14
CA MET A 143 15.69 -28.73 -11.46
C MET A 143 15.02 -27.36 -11.36
N VAL A 144 14.20 -27.10 -10.33
CA VAL A 144 13.54 -25.81 -10.10
C VAL A 144 14.54 -24.72 -9.73
N ASP A 145 15.51 -24.99 -8.88
CA ASP A 145 16.58 -24.05 -8.55
C ASP A 145 17.42 -23.67 -9.79
N MET A 146 17.75 -24.69 -10.58
CA MET A 146 18.48 -24.56 -11.86
C MET A 146 17.69 -23.77 -12.91
N LEU A 147 16.39 -24.04 -13.06
CA LEU A 147 15.46 -23.25 -13.89
C LEU A 147 15.40 -21.79 -13.42
N GLY A 148 15.47 -21.54 -12.11
CA GLY A 148 15.60 -20.18 -11.55
C GLY A 148 16.84 -19.44 -12.07
N ALA A 149 17.99 -20.12 -12.14
CA ALA A 149 19.22 -19.55 -12.69
C ALA A 149 19.12 -19.30 -14.21
N LEU A 150 18.68 -20.30 -15.01
CA LEU A 150 18.50 -20.15 -16.46
C LEU A 150 17.49 -19.04 -16.82
N ALA A 151 16.31 -19.08 -16.23
CA ALA A 151 15.23 -18.18 -16.61
C ALA A 151 15.52 -16.72 -16.20
N SER A 152 16.24 -16.51 -15.09
CA SER A 152 16.71 -15.16 -14.69
C SER A 152 17.77 -14.58 -15.64
N TYR A 153 18.46 -15.43 -16.40
CA TYR A 153 19.37 -15.02 -17.46
C TYR A 153 18.59 -14.70 -18.75
N SER A 154 17.78 -15.65 -19.23
CA SER A 154 17.02 -15.57 -20.47
C SER A 154 15.79 -16.47 -20.43
N ILE A 155 14.64 -16.01 -20.93
CA ILE A 155 13.50 -16.88 -21.22
C ILE A 155 12.83 -16.47 -22.55
N THR A 156 12.69 -17.40 -23.47
CA THR A 156 11.98 -17.14 -24.74
C THR A 156 10.46 -17.16 -24.55
N VAL A 157 9.75 -16.57 -25.51
CA VAL A 157 8.27 -16.64 -25.60
C VAL A 157 7.75 -18.09 -25.65
N ARG A 158 8.51 -19.02 -26.26
CA ARG A 158 8.16 -20.45 -26.33
C ARG A 158 8.29 -21.11 -24.95
N GLU A 159 9.42 -20.93 -24.30
CA GLU A 159 9.69 -21.48 -22.97
C GLU A 159 8.75 -20.91 -21.90
N LEU A 160 8.43 -19.62 -21.95
CA LEU A 160 7.48 -19.00 -21.01
C LEU A 160 6.05 -19.53 -21.20
N LYS A 161 5.61 -19.77 -22.45
CA LYS A 161 4.32 -20.44 -22.72
C LYS A 161 4.31 -21.87 -22.18
N LEU A 162 5.39 -22.62 -22.38
CA LEU A 162 5.53 -23.97 -21.83
C LEU A 162 5.50 -23.94 -20.30
N PHE A 163 6.25 -23.03 -19.67
CA PHE A 163 6.27 -22.82 -18.22
C PHE A 163 4.86 -22.57 -17.66
N PHE A 164 4.11 -21.61 -18.24
CA PHE A 164 2.72 -21.38 -17.80
C PHE A 164 1.79 -22.57 -18.06
N SER A 165 2.00 -23.35 -19.14
CA SER A 165 1.22 -24.58 -19.36
C SER A 165 1.44 -25.64 -18.27
N LYS A 166 2.64 -25.70 -17.68
CA LYS A 166 2.97 -26.59 -16.54
C LYS A 166 2.44 -26.05 -15.20
N LEU A 167 1.96 -24.81 -15.15
CA LEU A 167 1.26 -24.22 -14.01
C LEU A 167 -0.26 -24.30 -14.11
N GLN A 168 -0.82 -24.59 -15.29
CA GLN A 168 -2.26 -24.62 -15.51
C GLN A 168 -2.90 -25.83 -14.83
N GLY A 169 -3.75 -25.57 -13.83
CA GLY A 169 -4.48 -26.61 -13.12
C GLY A 169 -5.59 -27.26 -13.95
N LYS A 170 -5.96 -28.50 -13.60
CA LYS A 170 -7.10 -29.23 -14.16
C LYS A 170 -7.90 -29.86 -13.03
N GLU A 171 -9.22 -29.94 -13.20
CA GLU A 171 -10.14 -30.64 -12.28
C GLU A 171 -10.01 -30.23 -10.78
N GLY A 172 -9.61 -28.99 -10.51
CA GLY A 172 -9.40 -28.50 -9.14
C GLY A 172 -8.07 -28.88 -8.50
N GLN A 173 -7.10 -29.38 -9.28
CA GLN A 173 -5.77 -29.77 -8.82
C GLN A 173 -4.66 -29.00 -9.58
N TRP A 174 -3.61 -28.64 -8.84
CA TRP A 174 -2.35 -28.16 -9.41
C TRP A 174 -1.58 -29.33 -10.05
N PRO A 175 -0.88 -29.12 -11.18
CA PRO A 175 0.01 -30.13 -11.74
C PRO A 175 1.13 -30.50 -10.76
N HIS A 176 1.71 -31.70 -10.92
CA HIS A 176 2.80 -32.17 -10.08
C HIS A 176 3.97 -31.17 -10.11
N HIS A 177 4.53 -30.86 -8.94
CA HIS A 177 5.54 -29.82 -8.71
C HIS A 177 5.21 -28.38 -9.16
N ALA A 178 3.99 -28.06 -9.60
CA ALA A 178 3.65 -26.72 -10.08
C ALA A 178 3.88 -25.62 -9.03
N VAL A 179 3.64 -25.91 -7.75
CA VAL A 179 3.89 -24.96 -6.66
C VAL A 179 5.40 -24.74 -6.41
N LYS A 180 6.24 -25.76 -6.66
CA LYS A 180 7.70 -25.61 -6.71
C LYS A 180 8.10 -24.71 -7.88
N LEU A 181 7.55 -24.96 -9.08
CA LEU A 181 7.76 -24.12 -10.27
C LEU A 181 7.39 -22.65 -10.04
N LEU A 182 6.35 -22.34 -9.26
CA LEU A 182 6.02 -20.95 -8.92
C LEU A 182 7.16 -20.21 -8.19
N SER A 183 8.08 -20.91 -7.53
CA SER A 183 9.27 -20.26 -6.93
C SER A 183 10.22 -19.68 -7.99
N VAL A 184 10.28 -20.25 -9.20
CA VAL A 184 11.06 -19.73 -10.34
C VAL A 184 10.63 -18.30 -10.68
N LEU A 185 9.34 -17.96 -10.51
CA LEU A 185 8.84 -16.59 -10.72
C LEU A 185 9.49 -15.56 -9.78
N LYS A 186 9.98 -15.97 -8.60
CA LYS A 186 10.73 -15.07 -7.71
C LYS A 186 12.13 -14.79 -8.28
N CYS A 187 12.79 -15.80 -8.83
CA CYS A 187 14.12 -15.66 -9.44
C CYS A 187 14.07 -14.90 -10.77
N ILE A 188 13.10 -15.22 -11.64
CA ILE A 188 13.03 -14.73 -13.02
C ILE A 188 12.87 -13.21 -13.12
N ALA A 189 12.28 -12.57 -12.11
CA ALA A 189 12.09 -11.13 -12.05
C ALA A 189 13.37 -10.35 -11.65
N HIS A 190 14.33 -11.02 -11.01
CA HIS A 190 15.58 -10.44 -10.52
C HIS A 190 16.73 -10.73 -11.51
N ARG A 191 16.67 -10.07 -12.67
CA ARG A 191 17.61 -10.27 -13.77
C ARG A 191 18.90 -9.48 -13.60
N ASN A 192 20.04 -10.11 -13.91
CA ASN A 192 21.37 -9.50 -13.84
C ASN A 192 21.97 -9.29 -15.24
N GLY A 193 22.00 -8.03 -15.71
CA GLY A 193 22.65 -7.63 -16.98
C GLY A 193 21.67 -7.16 -18.07
N PRO A 194 22.18 -6.84 -19.27
CA PRO A 194 21.40 -6.27 -20.37
C PRO A 194 20.68 -7.31 -21.22
N ASP A 195 19.55 -6.95 -21.85
CA ASP A 195 18.78 -7.80 -22.78
C ASP A 195 19.56 -8.28 -24.02
N SER A 196 20.63 -7.57 -24.38
CA SER A 196 21.53 -7.98 -25.46
C SER A 196 22.93 -7.41 -25.27
N PHE A 197 23.93 -8.13 -25.76
CA PHE A 197 25.34 -7.77 -25.70
C PHE A 197 26.11 -8.45 -26.83
N PHE A 198 27.25 -7.88 -27.22
CA PHE A 198 28.26 -8.58 -28.01
C PHE A 198 29.06 -9.51 -27.10
N SER A 199 29.18 -10.78 -27.46
CA SER A 199 29.98 -11.77 -26.75
C SER A 199 31.30 -12.02 -27.50
N PHE A 200 32.42 -11.91 -26.79
CA PHE A 200 33.76 -12.10 -27.31
C PHE A 200 34.38 -13.35 -26.67
N PRO A 201 34.71 -14.39 -27.47
CA PRO A 201 35.12 -15.69 -26.94
C PRO A 201 36.54 -15.71 -26.35
N GLY A 202 37.42 -14.76 -26.71
CA GLY A 202 38.85 -14.78 -26.39
C GLY A 202 39.71 -15.67 -27.30
N LYS A 203 39.20 -16.05 -28.48
CA LYS A 203 39.95 -16.81 -29.50
C LYS A 203 40.74 -15.86 -30.42
N SER A 204 41.86 -16.32 -30.99
CA SER A 204 42.63 -15.52 -31.96
C SER A 204 41.74 -15.00 -33.09
N ALA A 205 41.97 -13.75 -33.51
CA ALA A 205 41.18 -13.03 -34.52
C ALA A 205 39.69 -12.79 -34.18
N ALA A 206 39.25 -13.02 -32.93
CA ALA A 206 37.93 -12.59 -32.45
C ALA A 206 37.87 -11.07 -32.26
N ALA A 207 37.09 -10.39 -33.09
CA ALA A 207 36.96 -8.93 -33.09
C ALA A 207 35.65 -8.48 -33.73
N ILE A 208 35.28 -7.21 -33.53
CA ILE A 208 34.38 -6.49 -34.43
C ILE A 208 35.24 -5.52 -35.24
N ALA A 209 35.41 -5.79 -36.54
CA ALA A 209 36.18 -4.96 -37.45
C ALA A 209 35.32 -3.82 -38.00
N LEU A 210 35.78 -2.57 -37.85
CA LEU A 210 35.09 -1.37 -38.32
C LEU A 210 35.58 -0.98 -39.72
N PRO A 211 34.71 -0.41 -40.57
CA PRO A 211 35.13 0.11 -41.86
C PRO A 211 36.04 1.35 -41.70
N PRO A 212 36.85 1.70 -42.72
CA PRO A 212 37.79 2.81 -42.62
C PRO A 212 37.12 4.15 -42.30
N ILE A 213 37.64 4.84 -41.28
CA ILE A 213 37.15 6.16 -40.85
C ILE A 213 37.94 7.24 -41.60
N ALA A 214 37.22 8.09 -42.34
CA ALA A 214 37.75 9.14 -43.21
C ALA A 214 38.27 10.36 -42.43
N LYS A 215 37.58 10.73 -41.34
CA LYS A 215 37.92 11.91 -40.53
C LYS A 215 37.64 11.64 -39.05
N TRP A 216 38.67 11.78 -38.22
CA TRP A 216 38.53 11.66 -36.76
C TRP A 216 38.05 12.98 -36.12
N PRO A 217 37.15 12.96 -35.13
CA PRO A 217 36.66 14.17 -34.45
C PRO A 217 37.65 14.70 -33.40
N TYR A 218 38.79 15.25 -33.83
CA TYR A 218 39.81 15.77 -32.90
C TYR A 218 39.60 17.22 -32.44
N GLN A 219 38.74 18.01 -33.11
CA GLN A 219 38.62 19.46 -32.86
C GLN A 219 37.70 19.83 -31.68
N ASN A 220 36.72 18.99 -31.34
CA ASN A 220 35.77 19.21 -30.23
C ASN A 220 36.04 18.26 -29.04
N GLY A 221 37.13 17.50 -29.11
CA GLY A 221 37.26 16.27 -28.35
C GLY A 221 36.35 15.15 -28.86
N PHE A 222 36.43 13.98 -28.23
CA PHE A 222 35.55 12.85 -28.50
C PHE A 222 35.36 12.01 -27.25
N THR A 223 34.33 11.17 -27.24
CA THR A 223 34.05 10.27 -26.12
C THR A 223 33.75 8.87 -26.63
N PHE A 224 34.57 7.89 -26.24
CA PHE A 224 34.22 6.47 -26.40
C PHE A 224 33.42 6.02 -25.17
N HIS A 225 32.28 5.36 -25.39
CA HIS A 225 31.42 4.88 -24.32
C HIS A 225 30.88 3.48 -24.62
N THR A 226 30.97 2.59 -23.63
CA THR A 226 30.26 1.30 -23.64
C THR A 226 30.11 0.74 -22.21
N TRP A 227 29.26 -0.28 -22.07
CA TRP A 227 29.27 -1.17 -20.92
C TRP A 227 30.09 -2.41 -21.24
N LEU A 228 30.92 -2.88 -20.32
CA LEU A 228 31.73 -4.08 -20.49
C LEU A 228 31.68 -5.01 -19.27
N ARG A 229 31.90 -6.29 -19.51
CA ARG A 229 32.08 -7.33 -18.48
C ARG A 229 33.26 -8.21 -18.92
N LEU A 230 34.32 -8.23 -18.11
CA LEU A 230 35.47 -9.11 -18.35
C LEU A 230 35.13 -10.55 -17.92
N ASP A 231 35.53 -11.53 -18.71
CA ASP A 231 35.23 -12.95 -18.47
C ASP A 231 36.42 -13.80 -18.95
N PRO A 232 37.63 -13.63 -18.37
CA PRO A 232 38.86 -14.29 -18.81
C PRO A 232 38.74 -15.82 -18.64
N LEU A 233 39.38 -16.58 -19.54
CA LEU A 233 39.32 -18.05 -19.54
C LEU A 233 40.02 -18.66 -18.30
N ASN A 234 41.15 -18.09 -17.87
CA ASN A 234 41.84 -18.43 -16.63
C ASN A 234 41.93 -17.19 -15.73
N THR A 235 41.31 -17.21 -14.56
CA THR A 235 41.38 -16.11 -13.57
C THR A 235 42.76 -15.95 -12.94
N LEU A 236 43.58 -17.01 -12.91
CA LEU A 236 44.95 -16.99 -12.37
C LEU A 236 46.00 -16.37 -13.32
N ASN A 237 45.67 -16.18 -14.61
CA ASN A 237 46.62 -15.69 -15.63
C ASN A 237 46.58 -14.17 -15.85
N LEU A 238 45.78 -13.43 -15.06
CA LEU A 238 45.63 -11.96 -15.16
C LEU A 238 46.93 -11.17 -14.94
N ASP A 239 47.93 -11.81 -14.32
CA ASP A 239 49.22 -11.21 -13.97
C ASP A 239 50.35 -11.47 -14.99
N SER A 240 50.04 -12.05 -16.16
CA SER A 240 51.05 -12.21 -17.21
C SER A 240 51.23 -10.93 -18.04
N ASP A 241 52.41 -10.29 -17.94
CA ASP A 241 52.77 -9.02 -18.63
C ASP A 241 52.64 -9.05 -20.17
N ASN A 242 52.46 -10.24 -20.75
CA ASN A 242 52.30 -10.46 -22.19
C ASN A 242 50.84 -10.37 -22.66
N ASP A 243 49.85 -10.58 -21.78
CA ASP A 243 48.43 -10.55 -22.14
C ASP A 243 47.88 -9.12 -22.06
N LYS A 244 47.37 -8.63 -23.20
CA LYS A 244 46.95 -7.24 -23.42
C LYS A 244 45.61 -7.21 -24.16
N PRO A 245 44.50 -7.72 -23.59
CA PRO A 245 43.21 -7.76 -24.26
C PRO A 245 42.70 -6.33 -24.54
N TYR A 246 42.47 -6.01 -25.82
CA TYR A 246 42.06 -4.68 -26.26
C TYR A 246 40.54 -4.49 -26.15
N LEU A 247 40.10 -3.44 -25.46
CA LEU A 247 38.72 -2.95 -25.50
C LEU A 247 38.40 -2.35 -26.88
N TYR A 248 39.29 -1.49 -27.38
CA TYR A 248 39.25 -0.97 -28.74
C TYR A 248 40.65 -0.63 -29.26
N CYS A 249 40.81 -0.66 -30.58
CA CYS A 249 41.99 -0.20 -31.30
C CYS A 249 41.55 0.57 -32.54
N PHE A 250 41.85 1.88 -32.62
CA PHE A 250 41.54 2.73 -33.75
C PHE A 250 42.85 3.31 -34.30
N ARG A 251 43.35 2.73 -35.39
CA ARG A 251 44.67 3.04 -35.95
C ARG A 251 44.62 3.34 -37.44
N THR A 252 45.60 4.11 -37.90
CA THR A 252 45.99 4.20 -39.32
C THR A 252 47.03 3.14 -39.64
N SER A 253 47.24 2.83 -40.92
CA SER A 253 48.29 1.94 -41.43
C SER A 253 49.72 2.27 -40.98
N LYS A 254 49.98 3.50 -40.52
CA LYS A 254 51.27 3.93 -39.92
C LYS A 254 51.35 3.65 -38.40
N GLY A 255 50.34 3.03 -37.81
CA GLY A 255 50.22 2.73 -36.38
C GLY A 255 49.83 3.94 -35.52
N LEU A 256 49.37 5.05 -36.11
CA LEU A 256 48.96 6.26 -35.37
C LEU A 256 47.52 6.12 -34.92
N GLY A 257 47.17 6.65 -33.74
CA GLY A 257 45.79 6.65 -33.26
C GLY A 257 45.61 6.33 -31.78
N TYR A 258 44.46 5.76 -31.46
CA TYR A 258 43.94 5.58 -30.10
C TYR A 258 43.66 4.10 -29.82
N SER A 259 43.89 3.64 -28.60
CA SER A 259 43.51 2.27 -28.20
C SER A 259 43.40 2.14 -26.69
N ALA A 260 42.48 1.32 -26.21
CA ALA A 260 42.39 0.95 -24.80
C ALA A 260 42.53 -0.57 -24.64
N HIS A 261 43.36 -1.01 -23.69
CA HIS A 261 43.63 -2.43 -23.40
C HIS A 261 43.84 -2.64 -21.90
N PHE A 262 43.57 -3.85 -21.40
CA PHE A 262 43.84 -4.16 -19.98
C PHE A 262 45.26 -4.70 -19.78
N VAL A 263 45.83 -4.43 -18.61
CA VAL A 263 47.07 -5.01 -18.07
C VAL A 263 46.89 -5.13 -16.55
N GLY A 264 47.08 -6.31 -15.95
CA GLY A 264 46.96 -6.50 -14.49
C GLY A 264 45.65 -5.97 -13.89
N GLY A 265 44.52 -6.25 -14.54
CA GLY A 265 43.19 -5.75 -14.13
C GLY A 265 42.92 -4.25 -14.30
N SER A 266 43.92 -3.47 -14.74
CA SER A 266 43.81 -2.01 -14.97
C SER A 266 43.61 -1.70 -16.45
N LEU A 267 42.80 -0.69 -16.77
CA LEU A 267 42.58 -0.25 -18.16
C LEU A 267 43.62 0.82 -18.56
N ILE A 268 44.38 0.57 -19.63
CA ILE A 268 45.42 1.45 -20.16
C ILE A 268 44.94 2.09 -21.47
N VAL A 269 44.70 3.41 -21.46
CA VAL A 269 44.37 4.19 -22.65
C VAL A 269 45.65 4.73 -23.28
N THR A 270 45.87 4.45 -24.56
CA THR A 270 47.09 4.83 -25.31
C THR A 270 46.73 5.74 -26.47
N SER A 271 47.44 6.87 -26.60
CA SER A 271 47.37 7.79 -27.74
C SER A 271 48.75 7.87 -28.41
N LEU A 272 48.88 7.41 -29.66
CA LEU A 272 50.16 7.25 -30.35
C LEU A 272 50.27 8.20 -31.56
N LYS A 273 51.23 9.12 -31.51
CA LYS A 273 51.47 10.17 -32.51
C LYS A 273 52.56 9.80 -33.52
N SER A 274 53.53 8.98 -33.12
CA SER A 274 54.47 8.31 -34.03
C SER A 274 54.88 6.96 -33.47
N LYS A 275 55.44 6.08 -34.32
CA LYS A 275 55.81 4.70 -33.94
C LYS A 275 56.75 4.71 -32.73
N GLY A 276 56.30 4.16 -31.60
CA GLY A 276 57.04 4.15 -30.33
C GLY A 276 56.99 5.44 -29.49
N LYS A 277 56.29 6.52 -29.92
CA LYS A 277 56.13 7.76 -29.16
C LYS A 277 54.65 8.12 -28.98
N GLY A 278 54.13 7.88 -27.78
CA GLY A 278 52.75 8.15 -27.41
C GLY A 278 52.58 8.35 -25.91
N LEU A 279 51.38 8.78 -25.52
CA LEU A 279 50.95 8.86 -24.13
C LEU A 279 50.26 7.55 -23.75
N GLN A 280 50.55 7.04 -22.55
CA GLN A 280 49.74 6.00 -21.90
C GLN A 280 49.17 6.56 -20.59
N HIS A 281 47.85 6.46 -20.43
CA HIS A 281 47.12 6.85 -19.24
C HIS A 281 46.55 5.60 -18.58
N CYS A 282 46.97 5.33 -17.35
CA CYS A 282 46.42 4.24 -16.55
C CYS A 282 45.14 4.71 -15.85
N VAL A 283 44.02 4.05 -16.13
CA VAL A 283 42.76 4.28 -15.42
C VAL A 283 42.90 3.69 -14.02
N LYS A 284 42.87 4.55 -13.01
CA LYS A 284 43.03 4.19 -11.58
C LYS A 284 41.75 3.53 -11.03
N TYR A 285 41.38 2.39 -11.60
CA TYR A 285 40.21 1.62 -11.23
C TYR A 285 40.48 0.12 -11.35
N ASP A 286 40.04 -0.64 -10.34
CA ASP A 286 40.24 -2.09 -10.24
C ASP A 286 39.04 -2.83 -10.88
N PHE A 287 39.22 -3.30 -12.12
CA PHE A 287 38.18 -4.02 -12.85
C PHE A 287 38.18 -5.51 -12.47
N LYS A 288 37.14 -5.94 -11.75
CA LYS A 288 36.97 -7.35 -11.40
C LYS A 288 36.30 -8.12 -12.54
N PRO A 289 36.76 -9.36 -12.83
CA PRO A 289 36.02 -10.27 -13.69
C PRO A 289 34.56 -10.43 -13.28
N GLN A 290 33.75 -10.85 -14.24
CA GLN A 290 32.34 -11.25 -14.08
C GLN A 290 31.36 -10.15 -13.65
N LYS A 291 31.80 -8.91 -13.46
CA LYS A 291 30.97 -7.75 -13.14
C LYS A 291 30.83 -6.80 -14.35
N TRP A 292 29.66 -6.20 -14.51
CA TRP A 292 29.40 -5.15 -15.49
C TRP A 292 29.92 -3.80 -15.01
N TYR A 293 30.61 -3.08 -15.89
CA TYR A 293 31.12 -1.73 -15.68
C TYR A 293 30.73 -0.85 -16.86
N MET A 294 30.25 0.36 -16.59
CA MET A 294 30.20 1.42 -17.59
C MET A 294 31.59 2.04 -17.69
N VAL A 295 32.11 2.20 -18.90
CA VAL A 295 33.36 2.93 -19.17
C VAL A 295 33.09 4.03 -20.18
N SER A 296 33.46 5.27 -19.82
CA SER A 296 33.47 6.41 -20.74
C SER A 296 34.85 7.06 -20.74
N ILE A 297 35.52 7.05 -21.88
CA ILE A 297 36.84 7.66 -22.09
C ILE A 297 36.64 8.94 -22.90
N VAL A 298 36.79 10.07 -22.21
CA VAL A 298 36.60 11.42 -22.76
C VAL A 298 37.97 12.01 -23.09
N HIS A 299 38.17 12.38 -24.35
CA HIS A 299 39.31 13.18 -24.79
C HIS A 299 38.84 14.62 -24.97
N ILE A 300 39.34 15.54 -24.16
CA ILE A 300 38.97 16.97 -24.17
C ILE A 300 40.03 17.74 -24.96
N TYR A 301 39.62 18.39 -26.04
CA TYR A 301 40.53 19.25 -26.83
C TYR A 301 40.63 20.64 -26.22
N HIS A 302 41.87 21.13 -26.08
CA HIS A 302 42.14 22.51 -25.70
C HIS A 302 43.12 23.16 -26.68
N ARG A 303 42.78 24.39 -27.12
CA ARG A 303 43.54 25.15 -28.11
C ARG A 303 44.74 25.92 -27.52
N TRP A 304 44.65 26.32 -26.25
CA TRP A 304 45.59 27.23 -25.60
C TRP A 304 46.23 26.68 -24.30
N LYS A 305 45.90 25.44 -23.92
CA LYS A 305 46.53 24.66 -22.84
C LYS A 305 46.65 23.21 -23.29
N ASN A 306 47.28 22.36 -22.48
CA ASN A 306 47.27 20.91 -22.70
C ASN A 306 45.83 20.42 -22.90
N SER A 307 45.64 19.48 -23.82
CA SER A 307 44.38 18.72 -23.91
C SER A 307 44.31 17.75 -22.73
N GLU A 308 43.15 17.17 -22.44
CA GLU A 308 42.95 16.33 -21.25
C GLU A 308 42.32 14.98 -21.63
N ILE A 309 42.61 13.95 -20.85
CA ILE A 309 41.86 12.69 -20.85
C ILE A 309 41.15 12.54 -19.50
N CYS A 310 39.86 12.26 -19.53
CA CYS A 310 39.05 11.95 -18.35
C CYS A 310 38.39 10.60 -18.55
N CYS A 311 38.71 9.64 -17.68
CA CYS A 311 38.18 8.29 -17.72
C CYS A 311 37.19 8.10 -16.58
N TYR A 312 35.93 7.87 -16.94
CA TYR A 312 34.83 7.66 -16.02
C TYR A 312 34.47 6.18 -15.97
N VAL A 313 34.20 5.68 -14.76
CA VAL A 313 33.72 4.32 -14.50
C VAL A 313 32.44 4.40 -13.68
N ASN A 314 31.38 3.73 -14.11
CA ASN A 314 30.08 3.72 -13.42
C ASN A 314 29.50 5.13 -13.13
N GLY A 315 29.66 6.05 -14.08
CA GLY A 315 29.17 7.44 -13.97
C GLY A 315 30.12 8.40 -13.24
N GLU A 316 31.12 7.89 -12.51
CA GLU A 316 32.04 8.68 -11.68
C GLU A 316 33.42 8.85 -12.33
N LEU A 317 34.12 9.95 -12.06
CA LEU A 317 35.46 10.21 -12.59
C LEU A 317 36.50 9.35 -11.85
N ALA A 318 36.98 8.27 -12.50
CA ALA A 318 37.96 7.37 -11.92
C ALA A 318 39.41 7.89 -12.05
N SER A 319 39.73 8.60 -13.14
CA SER A 319 41.03 9.23 -13.33
C SER A 319 41.01 10.30 -14.42
N TYR A 320 41.95 11.23 -14.36
CA TYR A 320 42.22 12.20 -15.42
C TYR A 320 43.73 12.40 -15.60
N GLY A 321 44.13 13.00 -16.73
CA GLY A 321 45.52 13.36 -17.00
C GLY A 321 45.69 14.28 -18.21
N ASP A 322 46.82 14.97 -18.27
CA ASP A 322 47.16 15.89 -19.36
C ASP A 322 47.65 15.15 -20.61
N ILE A 323 46.99 15.41 -21.74
CA ILE A 323 47.48 15.10 -23.09
C ILE A 323 48.24 16.32 -23.62
N THR A 324 49.57 16.28 -23.52
CA THR A 324 50.48 17.26 -24.10
C THR A 324 50.52 17.24 -25.64
N TRP A 325 50.12 16.14 -26.30
CA TRP A 325 50.19 16.01 -27.76
C TRP A 325 49.01 15.23 -28.35
N LEU A 326 48.33 15.82 -29.34
CA LEU A 326 47.22 15.18 -30.07
C LEU A 326 47.72 14.34 -31.24
N VAL A 327 46.94 13.30 -31.59
CA VAL A 327 47.13 12.54 -32.84
C VAL A 327 46.56 13.35 -34.00
N ASN A 328 47.40 14.19 -34.61
CA ASN A 328 47.05 14.96 -35.79
C ASN A 328 47.57 14.24 -37.05
N THR A 329 46.66 13.66 -37.83
CA THR A 329 46.97 13.01 -39.12
C THR A 329 45.83 13.23 -40.11
N SER A 330 46.17 13.28 -41.40
CA SER A 330 45.24 13.25 -42.53
C SER A 330 45.04 11.84 -43.10
N ASP A 331 45.76 10.83 -42.58
CA ASP A 331 45.59 9.45 -43.00
C ASP A 331 44.25 8.90 -42.49
N THR A 332 43.60 8.05 -43.30
CA THR A 332 42.41 7.30 -42.89
C THR A 332 42.74 6.32 -41.77
N PHE A 333 41.82 6.15 -40.82
CA PHE A 333 41.91 5.12 -39.79
C PHE A 333 41.33 3.81 -40.36
N ASP A 334 42.20 2.98 -40.91
CA ASP A 334 41.91 1.74 -41.66
C ASP A 334 42.21 0.46 -40.85
N LYS A 335 42.67 0.59 -39.61
CA LYS A 335 42.93 -0.49 -38.65
C LYS A 335 42.09 -0.26 -37.40
N CYS A 336 40.77 -0.39 -37.55
CA CYS A 336 39.78 -0.13 -36.51
C CYS A 336 39.08 -1.42 -36.06
N PHE A 337 39.19 -1.74 -34.78
CA PHE A 337 38.67 -2.96 -34.17
C PHE A 337 38.09 -2.66 -32.77
N LEU A 338 37.00 -3.33 -32.42
CA LEU A 338 36.54 -3.49 -31.04
C LEU A 338 36.90 -4.91 -30.59
N GLY A 339 37.33 -5.05 -29.34
CA GLY A 339 37.71 -6.34 -28.78
C GLY A 339 39.04 -6.93 -29.28
N SER A 340 39.88 -6.19 -30.01
CA SER A 340 41.15 -6.72 -30.54
C SER A 340 42.17 -5.62 -30.89
N SER A 341 43.46 -6.01 -30.95
CA SER A 341 44.52 -5.24 -31.60
C SER A 341 44.42 -5.30 -33.14
N GLU A 342 45.27 -4.52 -33.81
CA GLU A 342 45.47 -4.56 -35.28
C GLU A 342 46.09 -5.87 -35.80
N THR A 343 46.71 -6.67 -34.92
CA THR A 343 47.32 -7.98 -35.22
C THR A 343 46.39 -9.15 -34.88
N ALA A 344 45.47 -8.97 -33.95
CA ALA A 344 44.47 -9.94 -33.52
C ALA A 344 45.02 -11.29 -33.01
N ASP A 345 46.21 -11.25 -32.40
CA ASP A 345 46.85 -12.38 -31.72
C ASP A 345 46.02 -12.82 -30.49
N ALA A 346 46.09 -14.10 -30.12
CA ALA A 346 45.35 -14.67 -28.98
C ALA A 346 45.56 -13.91 -27.65
N ASN A 347 46.76 -13.40 -27.38
CA ASN A 347 47.09 -12.62 -26.18
C ASN A 347 46.56 -11.17 -26.22
N ARG A 348 45.87 -10.75 -27.29
CA ARG A 348 45.43 -9.35 -27.52
C ARG A 348 43.93 -9.21 -27.79
N VAL A 349 43.20 -10.30 -27.89
CA VAL A 349 41.74 -10.31 -28.06
C VAL A 349 41.01 -10.18 -26.72
N PHE A 350 39.86 -9.52 -26.73
CA PHE A 350 39.00 -9.36 -25.58
C PHE A 350 38.23 -10.66 -25.29
N CYS A 351 37.98 -10.90 -24.01
CA CYS A 351 37.37 -12.12 -23.50
C CYS A 351 36.31 -11.71 -22.47
N GLY A 352 35.03 -11.72 -22.88
CA GLY A 352 33.98 -11.05 -22.13
C GLY A 352 32.78 -10.62 -22.96
N GLN A 353 32.01 -9.68 -22.42
CA GLN A 353 30.82 -9.10 -23.05
C GLN A 353 30.94 -7.57 -23.16
N MET A 354 30.36 -6.99 -24.22
CA MET A 354 30.17 -5.53 -24.37
C MET A 354 28.70 -5.21 -24.68
N GLY A 355 28.17 -4.12 -24.13
CA GLY A 355 26.84 -3.60 -24.45
C GLY A 355 26.82 -2.89 -25.81
N ALA A 356 25.86 -1.97 -25.98
CA ALA A 356 25.94 -1.02 -27.09
C ALA A 356 27.23 -0.18 -27.00
N VAL A 357 27.83 0.09 -28.16
CA VAL A 357 29.08 0.87 -28.27
C VAL A 357 28.77 2.19 -28.95
N TYR A 358 29.24 3.29 -28.36
CA TYR A 358 29.02 4.64 -28.85
C TYR A 358 30.36 5.38 -28.98
N LEU A 359 30.54 6.07 -30.10
CA LEU A 359 31.54 7.13 -30.22
C LEU A 359 30.82 8.47 -30.42
N PHE A 360 31.04 9.40 -29.50
CA PHE A 360 30.55 10.78 -29.62
C PHE A 360 31.66 11.67 -30.20
N SER A 361 31.32 12.55 -31.14
CA SER A 361 32.22 13.54 -31.74
C SER A 361 32.45 14.80 -30.87
N GLU A 362 32.18 14.69 -29.56
CA GLU A 362 32.41 15.74 -28.56
C GLU A 362 32.92 15.14 -27.25
N SER A 363 33.50 16.01 -26.41
CA SER A 363 33.86 15.67 -25.04
C SER A 363 32.64 15.79 -24.11
N LEU A 364 32.08 14.65 -23.68
CA LEU A 364 30.93 14.64 -22.77
C LEU A 364 31.33 15.09 -21.36
N ASN A 365 30.44 15.86 -20.73
CA ASN A 365 30.65 16.33 -19.36
C ASN A 365 30.16 15.32 -18.30
N ALA A 366 30.57 15.51 -17.05
CA ALA A 366 30.23 14.61 -15.95
C ALA A 366 28.72 14.43 -15.73
N ALA A 367 27.90 15.47 -15.95
CA ALA A 367 26.44 15.36 -15.79
C ALA A 367 25.79 14.52 -16.89
N GLN A 368 26.27 14.63 -18.14
CA GLN A 368 25.87 13.75 -19.25
C GLN A 368 26.27 12.30 -18.98
N ILE A 369 27.50 12.07 -18.52
CA ILE A 369 28.02 10.73 -18.23
C ILE A 369 27.27 10.09 -17.07
N LEU A 370 26.99 10.83 -15.99
CA LEU A 370 26.15 10.35 -14.90
C LEU A 370 24.73 10.02 -15.37
N ALA A 371 24.12 10.87 -16.20
CA ALA A 371 22.78 10.61 -16.74
C ALA A 371 22.75 9.36 -17.64
N ILE A 372 23.79 9.12 -18.44
CA ILE A 372 23.95 7.90 -19.24
C ILE A 372 24.10 6.67 -18.34
N TYR A 373 24.84 6.78 -17.23
CA TYR A 373 24.95 5.67 -16.26
C TYR A 373 23.60 5.26 -15.67
N GLN A 374 22.72 6.22 -15.38
CA GLN A 374 21.37 5.95 -14.87
C GLN A 374 20.46 5.20 -15.85
N LEU A 375 20.79 5.16 -17.16
CA LEU A 375 20.07 4.34 -18.14
C LEU A 375 20.44 2.84 -18.05
N GLY A 376 21.54 2.50 -17.36
CA GLY A 376 21.99 1.12 -17.15
C GLY A 376 22.56 0.42 -18.39
N PRO A 377 23.04 -0.82 -18.27
CA PRO A 377 23.66 -1.57 -19.36
C PRO A 377 22.67 -1.97 -20.46
N GLY A 378 21.37 -2.04 -20.13
CA GLY A 378 20.30 -2.44 -21.05
C GLY A 378 19.92 -1.38 -22.08
N TYR A 379 20.44 -0.15 -21.97
CA TYR A 379 20.09 0.92 -22.89
C TYR A 379 20.66 0.71 -24.29
N GLN A 380 19.82 0.99 -25.28
CA GLN A 380 19.99 0.62 -26.68
C GLN A 380 19.56 1.73 -27.65
N GLY A 381 19.13 2.88 -27.12
CA GLY A 381 18.62 4.00 -27.90
C GLY A 381 19.72 4.89 -28.49
N THR A 382 19.29 6.03 -29.01
CA THR A 382 20.14 7.04 -29.66
C THR A 382 20.00 8.43 -29.02
N PHE A 383 19.50 8.47 -27.78
CA PHE A 383 19.25 9.66 -26.96
C PHE A 383 18.29 10.66 -27.62
N LYS A 384 17.36 10.19 -28.46
CA LYS A 384 16.49 11.05 -29.27
C LYS A 384 15.10 11.24 -28.66
N HIS A 385 14.53 10.20 -28.08
CA HIS A 385 13.17 10.20 -27.53
C HIS A 385 13.15 9.73 -26.08
N ARG A 386 12.40 10.44 -25.23
CA ARG A 386 12.20 10.11 -23.81
C ARG A 386 11.65 8.69 -23.56
N ALA A 387 10.97 8.12 -24.56
CA ALA A 387 10.40 6.76 -24.53
C ALA A 387 11.41 5.65 -24.89
N GLU A 388 12.70 5.96 -25.11
CA GLU A 388 13.75 4.96 -25.36
C GLU A 388 14.19 4.19 -24.10
N SER A 389 13.60 4.48 -22.94
CA SER A 389 13.90 3.81 -21.67
C SER A 389 12.66 3.70 -20.80
N ASP A 390 12.38 2.48 -20.33
CA ASP A 390 11.32 2.19 -19.36
C ASP A 390 11.70 2.57 -17.91
N LEU A 391 12.88 3.18 -17.69
CA LEU A 391 13.37 3.54 -16.36
C LEU A 391 12.78 4.86 -15.87
N MET A 392 12.36 4.89 -14.60
CA MET A 392 11.85 6.07 -13.92
C MET A 392 12.97 7.06 -13.55
N LEU A 393 13.53 7.71 -14.57
CA LEU A 393 14.55 8.74 -14.41
C LEU A 393 13.99 10.06 -13.85
N ALA A 394 14.78 10.72 -13.00
CA ALA A 394 14.53 12.08 -12.56
C ALA A 394 14.55 13.07 -13.75
N GLU A 395 13.75 14.14 -13.66
CA GLU A 395 13.52 15.04 -14.80
C GLU A 395 14.79 15.76 -15.27
N HIS A 396 15.72 16.08 -14.37
CA HIS A 396 17.01 16.66 -14.74
C HIS A 396 17.87 15.70 -15.59
N HIS A 397 17.86 14.39 -15.31
CA HIS A 397 18.52 13.39 -16.16
C HIS A 397 17.83 13.30 -17.52
N LYS A 398 16.49 13.30 -17.56
CA LYS A 398 15.72 13.31 -18.84
C LYS A 398 16.04 14.53 -19.70
N MET A 399 16.21 15.71 -19.09
CA MET A 399 16.61 16.92 -19.81
C MET A 399 18.03 16.83 -20.37
N VAL A 400 18.99 16.31 -19.61
CA VAL A 400 20.38 16.14 -20.07
C VAL A 400 20.52 15.06 -21.15
N LEU A 401 19.68 14.01 -21.10
CA LEU A 401 19.71 12.92 -22.07
C LEU A 401 19.04 13.29 -23.40
N TYR A 402 17.87 13.93 -23.35
CA TYR A 402 16.95 14.04 -24.48
C TYR A 402 16.74 15.50 -24.97
N ASP A 403 17.70 16.40 -24.73
CA ASP A 403 17.71 17.75 -25.34
C ASP A 403 18.16 17.76 -26.82
N GLY A 404 18.50 16.59 -27.37
CA GLY A 404 18.97 16.40 -28.73
C GLY A 404 20.49 16.54 -28.91
N LYS A 405 21.24 17.06 -27.93
CA LYS A 405 22.71 17.22 -28.07
C LYS A 405 23.40 15.87 -28.12
N LEU A 406 23.17 14.99 -27.14
CA LEU A 406 23.78 13.65 -27.13
C LEU A 406 23.51 12.89 -28.44
N SER A 407 22.27 12.95 -28.92
CA SER A 407 21.84 12.33 -30.19
C SER A 407 22.60 12.91 -31.39
N GLY A 408 22.65 14.24 -31.52
CA GLY A 408 23.34 14.92 -32.62
C GLY A 408 24.85 14.75 -32.64
N CYS A 409 25.46 14.46 -31.48
CA CYS A 409 26.91 14.25 -31.34
C CYS A 409 27.34 12.79 -31.51
N ILE A 410 26.44 11.84 -31.83
CA ILE A 410 26.85 10.45 -32.15
C ILE A 410 27.57 10.43 -33.51
N ALA A 411 28.84 10.02 -33.50
CA ALA A 411 29.66 9.81 -34.69
C ALA A 411 29.46 8.41 -35.29
N PHE A 412 29.31 7.40 -34.43
CA PHE A 412 28.72 6.09 -34.76
C PHE A 412 28.22 5.39 -33.51
N THR A 413 27.30 4.44 -33.68
CA THR A 413 26.92 3.48 -32.66
C THR A 413 26.62 2.10 -33.25
N TYR A 414 27.08 1.06 -32.56
CA TYR A 414 26.77 -0.35 -32.86
C TYR A 414 26.00 -0.96 -31.69
N ASN A 415 24.83 -1.52 -32.01
CA ASN A 415 23.91 -2.12 -31.05
C ASN A 415 23.78 -3.63 -31.38
N PRO A 416 23.87 -4.54 -30.39
CA PRO A 416 23.69 -5.97 -30.61
C PRO A 416 22.34 -6.35 -31.25
N ARG A 417 21.26 -5.60 -31.00
CA ARG A 417 19.95 -5.80 -31.66
C ARG A 417 19.92 -5.33 -33.13
N ALA A 418 20.90 -4.53 -33.57
CA ALA A 418 21.02 -4.03 -34.93
C ALA A 418 22.08 -4.84 -35.69
N THR A 419 21.81 -6.13 -35.93
CA THR A 419 22.73 -7.04 -36.61
C THR A 419 22.03 -7.83 -37.73
N GLU A 420 22.79 -8.16 -38.78
CA GLU A 420 22.36 -9.02 -39.88
C GLU A 420 23.44 -10.06 -40.16
N GLY A 421 23.24 -11.28 -39.65
CA GLY A 421 24.27 -12.33 -39.68
C GLY A 421 25.53 -11.91 -38.92
N GLN A 422 26.63 -11.70 -39.65
CA GLN A 422 27.90 -11.20 -39.10
C GLN A 422 28.03 -9.67 -39.14
N LEU A 423 27.12 -8.95 -39.79
CA LEU A 423 27.20 -7.49 -39.90
C LEU A 423 26.58 -6.80 -38.68
N CYS A 424 27.29 -5.83 -38.13
CA CYS A 424 26.80 -4.86 -37.14
C CYS A 424 26.37 -3.59 -37.85
N LEU A 425 25.06 -3.31 -37.84
CA LEU A 425 24.48 -2.17 -38.52
C LEU A 425 24.70 -0.90 -37.69
N GLU A 426 25.53 0.01 -38.22
CA GLU A 426 25.62 1.39 -37.73
C GLU A 426 24.23 2.01 -37.60
N SER A 427 23.93 2.55 -36.42
CA SER A 427 22.59 2.94 -36.00
C SER A 427 22.49 4.42 -35.57
N SER A 428 23.39 5.29 -36.03
CA SER A 428 23.38 6.72 -35.71
C SER A 428 22.14 7.46 -36.24
N PRO A 429 21.72 8.57 -35.61
CA PRO A 429 20.56 9.34 -36.05
C PRO A 429 20.70 9.86 -37.49
N ARG A 430 19.68 9.59 -38.32
CA ARG A 430 19.58 10.08 -39.70
C ARG A 430 19.64 11.62 -39.72
N GLY A 431 20.76 12.17 -40.17
CA GLY A 431 21.05 13.60 -40.21
C GLY A 431 22.53 13.92 -40.00
N SER A 432 23.26 13.10 -39.24
CA SER A 432 24.71 13.23 -39.09
C SER A 432 25.45 12.79 -40.36
N PRO A 433 26.48 13.52 -40.83
CA PRO A 433 27.31 13.06 -41.93
C PRO A 433 28.16 11.86 -41.50
N SER A 434 28.14 10.78 -42.29
CA SER A 434 28.96 9.59 -42.01
C SER A 434 30.45 9.95 -41.94
N ILE A 435 31.13 9.43 -40.92
CA ILE A 435 32.58 9.58 -40.77
C ILE A 435 33.37 8.53 -41.57
N PHE A 436 32.69 7.53 -42.16
CA PHE A 436 33.31 6.39 -42.85
C PHE A 436 33.53 6.66 -44.34
N VAL A 437 34.57 6.04 -44.92
CA VAL A 437 34.90 6.17 -46.35
C VAL A 437 33.91 5.43 -47.24
N HIS A 438 33.33 4.33 -46.75
CA HIS A 438 32.43 3.42 -47.48
C HIS A 438 31.19 3.07 -46.63
N SER A 439 30.58 1.91 -46.86
CA SER A 439 29.50 1.39 -46.01
C SER A 439 29.91 1.47 -44.53
N PRO A 440 29.04 2.01 -43.64
CA PRO A 440 29.39 2.25 -42.24
C PRO A 440 29.23 1.02 -41.35
N HIS A 441 28.78 -0.12 -41.88
CA HIS A 441 28.52 -1.33 -41.09
C HIS A 441 29.82 -2.06 -40.73
N ALA A 442 29.92 -2.54 -39.50
CA ALA A 442 31.07 -3.30 -39.00
C ALA A 442 30.84 -4.82 -39.16
N LEU A 443 31.90 -5.62 -39.01
CA LEU A 443 31.88 -7.07 -39.23
C LEU A 443 32.36 -7.82 -37.98
N MET A 444 31.55 -8.75 -37.47
CA MET A 444 31.92 -9.69 -36.40
C MET A 444 32.78 -10.82 -36.96
N LEU A 445 33.93 -11.08 -36.32
CA LEU A 445 34.93 -12.07 -36.73
C LEU A 445 35.11 -13.16 -35.66
N GLN A 446 35.44 -14.38 -36.09
CA GLN A 446 35.84 -15.54 -35.25
C GLN A 446 35.00 -15.72 -33.98
N ASP A 447 33.80 -16.29 -34.14
CA ASP A 447 32.84 -16.59 -33.06
C ASP A 447 32.38 -15.39 -32.19
N VAL A 448 32.71 -14.14 -32.54
CA VAL A 448 32.03 -12.98 -31.97
C VAL A 448 30.57 -13.00 -32.42
N LYS A 449 29.65 -12.92 -31.46
CA LYS A 449 28.19 -12.98 -31.70
C LYS A 449 27.49 -11.83 -30.99
N ALA A 450 26.45 -11.28 -31.59
CA ALA A 450 25.43 -10.55 -30.86
C ALA A 450 24.49 -11.56 -30.18
N VAL A 451 24.42 -11.51 -28.86
CA VAL A 451 23.60 -12.39 -28.04
C VAL A 451 22.35 -11.64 -27.60
N LEU A 452 21.20 -12.29 -27.78
CA LEU A 452 19.89 -11.82 -27.30
C LEU A 452 19.43 -12.72 -26.16
N THR A 453 19.08 -12.12 -25.04
CA THR A 453 18.59 -12.82 -23.84
C THR A 453 17.29 -12.15 -23.41
N PRO A 454 16.14 -12.56 -23.96
CA PRO A 454 14.87 -11.90 -23.70
C PRO A 454 14.50 -11.93 -22.22
N SER A 455 14.11 -10.77 -21.70
CA SER A 455 13.63 -10.61 -20.33
C SER A 455 12.21 -11.15 -20.16
N VAL A 456 11.86 -11.58 -18.94
CA VAL A 456 10.49 -12.05 -18.64
C VAL A 456 9.43 -10.99 -18.91
N GLN A 457 9.75 -9.71 -18.71
CA GLN A 457 8.88 -8.58 -19.03
C GLN A 457 8.58 -8.51 -20.54
N SER A 458 9.62 -8.64 -21.38
CA SER A 458 9.47 -8.66 -22.85
C SER A 458 8.70 -9.91 -23.32
N ALA A 459 9.01 -11.07 -22.74
CA ALA A 459 8.30 -12.32 -23.04
C ALA A 459 6.82 -12.27 -22.62
N ILE A 460 6.48 -11.75 -21.43
CA ILE A 460 5.10 -11.53 -20.96
C ILE A 460 4.37 -10.56 -21.88
N HIS A 461 4.98 -9.41 -22.22
CA HIS A 461 4.40 -8.45 -23.15
C HIS A 461 4.03 -9.11 -24.49
N SER A 462 4.92 -9.94 -25.03
CA SER A 462 4.75 -10.64 -26.32
C SER A 462 3.66 -11.73 -26.33
N ILE A 463 3.17 -12.18 -25.17
CA ILE A 463 2.14 -13.24 -25.07
C ILE A 463 0.74 -12.74 -24.69
N GLY A 464 0.55 -11.42 -24.57
CA GLY A 464 -0.72 -10.81 -24.15
C GLY A 464 -0.61 -9.95 -22.88
N GLY A 465 0.60 -9.78 -22.35
CA GLY A 465 0.86 -8.93 -21.18
C GLY A 465 0.52 -9.57 -19.85
N VAL A 466 0.51 -8.75 -18.80
CA VAL A 466 0.32 -9.16 -17.40
C VAL A 466 -0.97 -9.97 -17.14
N GLN A 467 -1.96 -9.87 -18.02
CA GLN A 467 -3.23 -10.60 -17.94
C GLN A 467 -3.06 -12.12 -17.92
N VAL A 468 -1.97 -12.64 -18.51
CA VAL A 468 -1.62 -14.07 -18.49
C VAL A 468 -1.41 -14.61 -17.07
N LEU A 469 -1.16 -13.75 -16.08
CA LEU A 469 -1.02 -14.14 -14.68
C LEU A 469 -2.36 -14.31 -13.95
N PHE A 470 -3.45 -13.68 -14.41
CA PHE A 470 -4.73 -13.70 -13.70
C PHE A 470 -5.38 -15.10 -13.59
N PRO A 471 -5.30 -15.98 -14.60
CA PRO A 471 -5.72 -17.38 -14.45
C PRO A 471 -5.06 -18.10 -13.27
N LEU A 472 -3.80 -17.81 -12.94
CA LEU A 472 -3.10 -18.42 -11.80
C LEU A 472 -3.69 -18.01 -10.45
N PHE A 473 -4.26 -16.79 -10.35
CA PHE A 473 -5.02 -16.38 -9.17
C PHE A 473 -6.37 -17.12 -9.09
N ALA A 474 -7.01 -17.41 -10.23
CA ALA A 474 -8.33 -18.07 -10.25
C ALA A 474 -8.29 -19.53 -9.75
N GLN A 475 -7.11 -20.16 -9.78
CA GLN A 475 -6.87 -21.53 -9.30
C GLN A 475 -6.21 -21.60 -7.91
N LEU A 476 -6.22 -20.52 -7.12
CA LEU A 476 -5.66 -20.52 -5.74
C LEU A 476 -6.19 -21.66 -4.86
N ASN A 477 -7.50 -21.95 -4.96
CA ASN A 477 -8.18 -22.99 -4.18
C ASN A 477 -7.83 -24.43 -4.60
N TYR A 478 -7.02 -24.65 -5.64
CA TYR A 478 -6.73 -26.00 -6.14
C TYR A 478 -5.80 -26.74 -5.15
N ARG A 479 -5.97 -28.06 -5.01
CA ARG A 479 -5.13 -28.90 -4.15
C ARG A 479 -3.85 -29.34 -4.87
N GLN A 480 -2.82 -29.73 -4.11
CA GLN A 480 -1.66 -30.41 -4.69
C GLN A 480 -1.92 -31.91 -4.77
N LEU A 481 -1.33 -32.60 -5.75
CA LEU A 481 -1.41 -34.06 -5.87
C LEU A 481 -0.83 -34.80 -4.64
N SER A 482 0.20 -34.24 -4.02
CA SER A 482 0.95 -34.87 -2.93
C SER A 482 0.47 -34.50 -1.52
N GLY A 483 -0.62 -33.73 -1.39
CA GLY A 483 -1.09 -33.25 -0.09
C GLY A 483 -2.49 -32.65 -0.10
N ASP A 484 -3.30 -33.04 0.88
CA ASP A 484 -4.74 -32.71 0.95
C ASP A 484 -5.03 -31.25 1.37
N LEU A 485 -3.98 -30.51 1.79
CA LEU A 485 -4.05 -29.12 2.24
C LEU A 485 -3.71 -28.13 1.13
N MET A 486 -4.44 -27.00 1.09
CA MET A 486 -4.13 -25.89 0.19
C MET A 486 -2.87 -25.14 0.62
N ASP A 487 -1.97 -24.84 -0.31
CA ASP A 487 -0.77 -24.05 -0.04
C ASP A 487 -1.09 -22.55 0.01
N THR A 488 -0.89 -21.94 1.18
CA THR A 488 -1.17 -20.52 1.41
C THR A 488 -0.10 -19.57 0.87
N SER A 489 1.06 -20.08 0.45
CA SER A 489 2.21 -19.30 -0.07
C SER A 489 2.12 -18.96 -1.57
N ILE A 490 1.20 -19.59 -2.30
CA ILE A 490 0.96 -19.35 -3.74
C ILE A 490 0.58 -17.88 -3.98
N CYS A 491 -0.38 -17.36 -3.20
CA CYS A 491 -0.89 -16.00 -3.37
C CYS A 491 0.20 -14.93 -3.14
N SER A 492 0.99 -15.05 -2.07
CA SER A 492 2.11 -14.14 -1.83
C SER A 492 3.18 -14.26 -2.90
N THR A 493 3.47 -15.47 -3.40
CA THR A 493 4.41 -15.69 -4.51
C THR A 493 3.99 -14.98 -5.80
N LEU A 494 2.72 -15.12 -6.20
CA LEU A 494 2.17 -14.45 -7.38
C LEU A 494 2.14 -12.91 -7.21
N LEU A 495 1.75 -12.41 -6.03
CA LEU A 495 1.73 -10.97 -5.75
C LEU A 495 3.14 -10.36 -5.69
N SER A 496 4.12 -11.06 -5.13
CA SER A 496 5.53 -10.64 -5.17
C SER A 496 6.04 -10.56 -6.61
N PHE A 497 5.67 -11.52 -7.48
CA PHE A 497 6.03 -11.48 -8.89
C PHE A 497 5.39 -10.30 -9.62
N VAL A 498 4.09 -10.05 -9.43
CA VAL A 498 3.40 -8.85 -9.96
C VAL A 498 4.06 -7.57 -9.47
N MET A 499 4.42 -7.48 -8.18
CA MET A 499 5.12 -6.32 -7.63
C MET A 499 6.49 -6.10 -8.29
N GLU A 500 7.25 -7.16 -8.55
CA GLU A 500 8.58 -7.04 -9.16
C GLU A 500 8.52 -6.71 -10.66
N LEU A 501 7.53 -7.24 -11.38
CA LEU A 501 7.22 -6.80 -12.76
C LEU A 501 6.86 -5.30 -12.81
N LEU A 502 6.03 -4.83 -11.87
CA LEU A 502 5.65 -3.42 -11.75
C LEU A 502 6.83 -2.52 -11.41
N LYS A 503 7.76 -2.97 -10.55
CA LYS A 503 8.98 -2.20 -10.24
C LYS A 503 9.89 -2.00 -11.44
N ASN A 504 10.04 -3.06 -12.24
CA ASN A 504 11.11 -3.16 -13.23
C ASN A 504 10.65 -2.82 -14.66
N SER A 505 9.38 -2.45 -14.88
CA SER A 505 8.88 -2.00 -16.20
C SER A 505 7.68 -1.07 -16.09
N VAL A 506 7.81 0.14 -16.65
CA VAL A 506 6.69 1.08 -16.81
C VAL A 506 5.61 0.53 -17.76
N ALA A 507 6.00 -0.17 -18.84
CA ALA A 507 5.05 -0.85 -19.72
C ALA A 507 4.16 -1.88 -18.98
N MET A 508 4.70 -2.57 -17.97
CA MET A 508 3.89 -3.45 -17.11
C MET A 508 2.94 -2.66 -16.20
N GLN A 509 3.35 -1.49 -15.69
CA GLN A 509 2.47 -0.58 -14.93
C GLN A 509 1.28 -0.11 -15.77
N GLU A 510 1.53 0.33 -17.01
CA GLU A 510 0.50 0.75 -17.95
C GLU A 510 -0.44 -0.40 -18.34
N GLN A 511 0.08 -1.62 -18.52
CA GLN A 511 -0.75 -2.79 -18.79
C GLN A 511 -1.66 -3.17 -17.61
N VAL A 512 -1.13 -3.20 -16.38
CA VAL A 512 -1.95 -3.44 -15.17
C VAL A 512 -3.04 -2.38 -15.03
N LEU A 513 -2.72 -1.11 -15.32
CA LEU A 513 -3.68 -0.02 -15.27
C LEU A 513 -4.79 -0.19 -16.32
N ALA A 514 -4.41 -0.45 -17.58
CA ALA A 514 -5.32 -0.61 -18.71
C ALA A 514 -6.27 -1.80 -18.54
N CYS A 515 -5.80 -2.91 -17.97
CA CYS A 515 -6.64 -4.09 -17.72
C CYS A 515 -7.35 -4.11 -16.36
N GLN A 516 -7.29 -3.01 -15.59
CA GLN A 516 -7.82 -2.92 -14.22
C GLN A 516 -7.29 -4.07 -13.31
N GLY A 517 -6.00 -4.39 -13.37
CA GLY A 517 -5.45 -5.62 -12.79
C GLY A 517 -5.71 -5.79 -11.29
N PHE A 518 -5.71 -4.71 -10.49
CA PHE A 518 -6.07 -4.79 -9.07
C PHE A 518 -7.56 -5.08 -8.82
N LEU A 519 -8.47 -4.72 -9.74
CA LEU A 519 -9.87 -5.15 -9.69
C LEU A 519 -9.98 -6.66 -9.93
N VAL A 520 -9.27 -7.19 -10.94
CA VAL A 520 -9.28 -8.62 -11.26
C VAL A 520 -8.69 -9.45 -10.11
N ILE A 521 -7.55 -9.02 -9.56
CA ILE A 521 -6.93 -9.64 -8.38
C ILE A 521 -7.88 -9.56 -7.18
N GLY A 522 -8.46 -8.37 -6.90
CA GLY A 522 -9.42 -8.17 -5.81
C GLY A 522 -10.61 -9.12 -5.89
N TYR A 523 -11.31 -9.15 -7.04
CA TYR A 523 -12.43 -10.06 -7.31
C TYR A 523 -12.02 -11.53 -7.16
N THR A 524 -10.82 -11.90 -7.59
CA THR A 524 -10.34 -13.27 -7.47
C THR A 524 -10.07 -13.64 -6.00
N LEU A 525 -9.57 -12.71 -5.18
CA LEU A 525 -9.44 -12.87 -3.73
C LEU A 525 -10.79 -12.83 -2.99
N GLU A 526 -11.82 -12.18 -3.54
CA GLU A 526 -13.19 -12.30 -3.05
C GLU A 526 -13.72 -13.73 -3.19
N LYS A 527 -13.48 -14.37 -4.35
CA LYS A 527 -13.95 -15.74 -4.65
C LYS A 527 -13.04 -16.85 -4.10
N SER A 528 -11.79 -16.54 -3.77
CA SER A 528 -10.83 -17.50 -3.22
C SER A 528 -11.02 -17.72 -1.71
N SER A 529 -10.54 -18.87 -1.23
CA SER A 529 -10.51 -19.21 0.18
C SER A 529 -9.63 -18.24 0.95
N LYS A 530 -10.12 -17.80 2.11
CA LYS A 530 -9.53 -16.71 2.88
C LYS A 530 -8.25 -17.12 3.62
N VAL A 531 -7.95 -18.43 3.63
CA VAL A 531 -6.66 -18.99 4.07
C VAL A 531 -5.47 -18.47 3.26
N HIS A 532 -5.66 -18.12 1.99
CA HIS A 532 -4.60 -17.55 1.15
C HIS A 532 -4.29 -16.08 1.49
N VAL A 533 -5.21 -15.35 2.15
CA VAL A 533 -5.03 -13.94 2.53
C VAL A 533 -4.29 -13.87 3.87
N THR A 534 -3.01 -14.21 3.80
CA THR A 534 -2.09 -14.30 4.95
C THR A 534 -1.47 -12.95 5.32
N ARG A 535 -0.71 -12.92 6.42
CA ARG A 535 0.11 -11.76 6.79
C ARG A 535 1.05 -11.30 5.67
N ALA A 536 1.72 -12.25 5.00
CA ALA A 536 2.63 -11.94 3.90
C ALA A 536 1.92 -11.27 2.71
N VAL A 537 0.68 -11.68 2.40
CA VAL A 537 -0.15 -11.06 1.36
C VAL A 537 -0.50 -9.62 1.71
N LEU A 538 -0.88 -9.35 2.97
CA LEU A 538 -1.08 -7.98 3.45
C LEU A 538 0.21 -7.15 3.32
N ASP A 539 1.35 -7.66 3.79
CA ASP A 539 2.62 -6.93 3.75
C ASP A 539 3.04 -6.57 2.31
N ILE A 540 2.78 -7.43 1.32
CA ILE A 540 3.00 -7.13 -0.10
C ILE A 540 2.08 -6.01 -0.59
N PHE A 541 0.79 -6.01 -0.23
CA PHE A 541 -0.11 -4.91 -0.60
C PHE A 541 0.27 -3.58 0.07
N LEU A 542 0.74 -3.60 1.32
CA LEU A 542 1.24 -2.39 1.98
C LEU A 542 2.55 -1.89 1.35
N ALA A 543 3.44 -2.81 0.95
CA ALA A 543 4.66 -2.46 0.22
C ALA A 543 4.37 -1.91 -1.19
N LEU A 544 3.38 -2.46 -1.90
CA LEU A 544 2.85 -1.93 -3.16
C LEU A 544 2.27 -0.52 -2.98
N ALA A 545 1.47 -0.29 -1.93
CA ALA A 545 0.91 1.03 -1.65
C ALA A 545 2.02 2.10 -1.44
N ARG A 546 3.03 1.78 -0.62
CA ARG A 546 4.22 2.65 -0.39
C ARG A 546 5.08 2.83 -1.65
N TYR A 547 5.17 1.83 -2.53
CA TYR A 547 5.90 1.94 -3.79
C TYR A 547 5.15 2.86 -4.77
N LEU A 548 3.87 2.59 -5.01
CA LEU A 548 3.02 3.36 -5.94
C LEU A 548 2.84 4.81 -5.49
N SER A 549 2.82 5.09 -4.18
CA SER A 549 2.74 6.46 -3.63
C SER A 549 3.99 7.32 -3.90
N ASN A 550 5.10 6.70 -4.28
CA ASN A 550 6.37 7.36 -4.58
C ASN A 550 6.62 7.49 -6.10
N LEU A 551 5.75 6.94 -6.95
CA LEU A 551 5.81 7.07 -8.40
C LEU A 551 4.99 8.26 -8.90
N GLN A 552 5.56 9.07 -9.80
CA GLN A 552 4.87 10.20 -10.43
C GLN A 552 3.53 9.81 -11.10
N ASN A 553 3.50 8.65 -11.77
CA ASN A 553 2.30 8.14 -12.46
C ASN A 553 1.54 7.07 -11.64
N GLY A 554 2.01 6.72 -10.42
CA GLY A 554 1.48 5.59 -9.64
C GLY A 554 0.11 5.83 -9.00
N LEU A 555 -0.37 7.08 -8.95
CA LEU A 555 -1.58 7.47 -8.22
C LEU A 555 -2.84 6.71 -8.68
N VAL A 556 -3.00 6.41 -9.97
CA VAL A 556 -4.19 5.73 -10.49
C VAL A 556 -4.18 4.23 -10.14
N LEU A 557 -3.01 3.60 -10.20
CA LEU A 557 -2.79 2.22 -9.74
C LEU A 557 -2.98 2.10 -8.22
N LEU A 558 -2.44 3.05 -7.45
CA LEU A 558 -2.64 3.14 -6.00
C LEU A 558 -4.13 3.24 -5.67
N LYS A 559 -4.87 4.07 -6.40
CA LYS A 559 -6.32 4.20 -6.22
C LYS A 559 -7.06 2.87 -6.51
N GLN A 560 -6.73 2.15 -7.59
CA GLN A 560 -7.33 0.83 -7.84
C GLN A 560 -7.01 -0.17 -6.71
N LEU A 561 -5.76 -0.19 -6.22
CA LEU A 561 -5.34 -1.01 -5.08
C LEU A 561 -6.15 -0.68 -3.80
N CYS A 562 -6.40 0.61 -3.55
CA CYS A 562 -7.23 1.05 -2.43
C CYS A 562 -8.70 0.65 -2.60
N ASP A 563 -9.32 1.03 -3.71
CA ASP A 563 -10.75 0.88 -3.98
C ASP A 563 -11.18 -0.60 -4.08
N HIS A 564 -10.33 -1.47 -4.65
CA HIS A 564 -10.70 -2.87 -4.93
C HIS A 564 -10.11 -3.90 -3.96
N ILE A 565 -9.06 -3.54 -3.21
CA ILE A 565 -8.37 -4.46 -2.29
C ILE A 565 -8.38 -3.90 -0.86
N LEU A 566 -7.73 -2.78 -0.56
CA LEU A 566 -7.55 -2.33 0.83
C LEU A 566 -8.87 -1.93 1.52
N PHE A 567 -9.81 -1.32 0.81
CA PHE A 567 -11.13 -0.90 1.33
C PHE A 567 -12.25 -1.91 1.06
N ASN A 568 -11.91 -3.14 0.64
CA ASN A 568 -12.87 -4.17 0.28
C ASN A 568 -13.14 -5.15 1.46
N PRO A 569 -14.24 -5.00 2.21
CA PRO A 569 -14.53 -5.87 3.35
C PRO A 569 -14.70 -7.36 2.98
N SER A 570 -15.14 -7.67 1.75
CA SER A 570 -15.36 -9.04 1.26
C SER A 570 -14.07 -9.86 1.16
N ILE A 571 -12.91 -9.18 1.09
CA ILE A 571 -11.59 -9.82 1.16
C ILE A 571 -11.20 -10.05 2.63
N TRP A 572 -11.39 -9.05 3.49
CA TRP A 572 -10.77 -9.01 4.82
C TRP A 572 -11.61 -9.62 5.95
N VAL A 573 -12.95 -9.53 5.92
CA VAL A 573 -13.82 -9.84 7.07
C VAL A 573 -13.62 -11.25 7.63
N HIS A 574 -13.26 -12.20 6.77
CA HIS A 574 -13.03 -13.62 7.09
C HIS A 574 -11.57 -14.01 7.34
N THR A 575 -10.64 -13.06 7.27
CA THR A 575 -9.22 -13.31 7.56
C THR A 575 -8.95 -13.30 9.07
N PRO A 576 -7.84 -13.89 9.56
CA PRO A 576 -7.54 -13.87 10.99
C PRO A 576 -7.50 -12.44 11.55
N ALA A 577 -8.13 -12.20 12.70
CA ALA A 577 -8.30 -10.85 13.26
C ALA A 577 -6.97 -10.06 13.43
N LYS A 578 -5.84 -10.74 13.66
CA LYS A 578 -4.49 -10.13 13.69
C LYS A 578 -4.07 -9.50 12.35
N VAL A 579 -4.47 -10.09 11.22
CA VAL A 579 -4.22 -9.54 9.87
C VAL A 579 -5.09 -8.30 9.65
N GLN A 580 -6.39 -8.41 9.95
CA GLN A 580 -7.34 -7.30 9.86
C GLN A 580 -6.91 -6.09 10.73
N LEU A 581 -6.52 -6.34 11.98
CA LEU A 581 -6.04 -5.29 12.89
C LEU A 581 -4.86 -4.53 12.30
N SER A 582 -3.86 -5.23 11.75
CA SER A 582 -2.72 -4.55 11.14
C SER A 582 -3.07 -3.73 9.90
N LEU A 583 -4.06 -4.16 9.10
CA LEU A 583 -4.56 -3.36 7.98
C LEU A 583 -5.17 -2.06 8.49
N TYR A 584 -6.14 -2.14 9.41
CA TYR A 584 -6.83 -0.94 9.90
C TYR A 584 -5.95 -0.05 10.77
N THR A 585 -4.98 -0.59 11.50
CA THR A 585 -3.93 0.21 12.16
C THR A 585 -3.11 0.98 11.13
N TYR A 586 -2.59 0.32 10.08
CA TYR A 586 -1.82 0.99 9.03
C TYR A 586 -2.64 2.08 8.31
N LEU A 587 -3.90 1.80 7.98
CA LEU A 587 -4.82 2.77 7.39
C LEU A 587 -5.02 3.99 8.31
N ALA A 588 -5.24 3.76 9.61
CA ALA A 588 -5.47 4.83 10.59
C ALA A 588 -4.23 5.67 10.94
N THR A 589 -3.01 5.22 10.64
CA THR A 589 -1.76 5.90 11.04
C THR A 589 -0.86 6.27 9.85
N GLU A 590 -0.11 5.31 9.29
CA GLU A 590 0.90 5.53 8.25
C GLU A 590 0.31 5.94 6.89
N PHE A 591 -0.85 5.37 6.54
CA PHE A 591 -1.48 5.59 5.25
C PHE A 591 -1.95 7.04 5.10
N ILE A 592 -2.62 7.60 6.12
CA ILE A 592 -3.07 8.99 6.11
C ILE A 592 -1.91 9.98 6.23
N SER A 593 -0.86 9.67 7.00
CA SER A 593 0.26 10.62 7.16
C SER A 593 0.99 10.89 5.83
N THR A 594 0.95 9.94 4.89
CA THR A 594 1.56 10.08 3.55
C THR A 594 0.73 11.00 2.65
N VAL A 595 1.28 12.15 2.25
CA VAL A 595 0.58 13.19 1.47
C VAL A 595 0.10 12.70 0.10
N THR A 596 0.93 11.93 -0.63
CA THR A 596 0.60 11.41 -1.97
C THR A 596 -0.46 10.32 -1.93
N ILE A 597 -0.53 9.53 -0.85
CA ILE A 597 -1.61 8.56 -0.63
C ILE A 597 -2.92 9.30 -0.37
N TYR A 598 -2.89 10.33 0.49
CA TYR A 598 -4.06 11.12 0.82
C TYR A 598 -4.67 11.84 -0.39
N SER A 599 -3.85 12.35 -1.32
CA SER A 599 -4.34 12.97 -2.56
C SER A 599 -4.85 11.97 -3.60
N ALA A 600 -4.47 10.69 -3.51
CA ALA A 600 -4.96 9.64 -4.41
C ALA A 600 -6.39 9.16 -4.07
N ILE A 601 -6.75 9.14 -2.78
CA ILE A 601 -8.03 8.62 -2.31
C ILE A 601 -9.17 9.62 -2.45
N ARG A 602 -10.37 9.13 -2.74
CA ARG A 602 -11.60 9.94 -2.68
C ARG A 602 -12.07 10.01 -1.23
N ARG A 603 -11.63 11.02 -0.47
CA ARG A 603 -11.91 11.18 0.97
C ARG A 603 -13.38 10.90 1.35
N VAL A 604 -14.33 11.59 0.71
CA VAL A 604 -15.78 11.41 0.95
C VAL A 604 -16.22 9.96 0.73
N GLY A 605 -15.88 9.38 -0.44
CA GLY A 605 -16.20 7.99 -0.76
C GLY A 605 -15.55 6.99 0.19
N THR A 606 -14.36 7.30 0.70
CA THR A 606 -13.64 6.48 1.69
C THR A 606 -14.37 6.49 3.03
N VAL A 607 -14.80 7.66 3.52
CA VAL A 607 -15.62 7.76 4.74
C VAL A 607 -16.93 6.98 4.59
N MET A 608 -17.65 7.17 3.48
CA MET A 608 -18.89 6.42 3.18
C MET A 608 -18.66 4.90 3.13
N GLN A 609 -17.55 4.45 2.52
CA GLN A 609 -17.18 3.04 2.44
C GLN A 609 -16.90 2.46 3.84
N VAL A 610 -16.17 3.17 4.70
CA VAL A 610 -15.90 2.70 6.07
C VAL A 610 -17.18 2.68 6.91
N MET A 611 -18.08 3.68 6.75
CA MET A 611 -19.41 3.65 7.39
C MET A 611 -20.26 2.47 6.89
N HIS A 612 -20.16 2.11 5.61
CA HIS A 612 -20.78 0.90 5.06
C HIS A 612 -20.19 -0.39 5.68
N MET A 613 -18.86 -0.46 5.82
CA MET A 613 -18.18 -1.58 6.47
C MET A 613 -18.64 -1.77 7.93
N LEU A 614 -18.72 -0.67 8.71
CA LEU A 614 -19.23 -0.69 10.09
C LEU A 614 -20.69 -1.15 10.16
N LYS A 615 -21.52 -0.77 9.17
CA LYS A 615 -22.95 -1.09 9.12
C LYS A 615 -23.24 -2.55 8.75
N TYR A 616 -22.58 -3.08 7.73
CA TYR A 616 -22.93 -4.39 7.16
C TYR A 616 -21.99 -5.53 7.61
N PHE A 617 -20.71 -5.26 7.83
CA PHE A 617 -19.70 -6.30 8.09
C PHE A 617 -19.16 -6.30 9.52
N TYR A 618 -18.99 -5.13 10.15
CA TYR A 618 -18.30 -4.94 11.43
C TYR A 618 -19.21 -4.45 12.56
N TRP A 619 -20.45 -4.91 12.59
CA TRP A 619 -21.40 -4.73 13.70
C TRP A 619 -20.99 -5.52 14.96
N VAL A 620 -21.19 -4.95 16.14
CA VAL A 620 -20.99 -5.62 17.44
C VAL A 620 -22.16 -6.57 17.72
N THR A 621 -23.38 -6.07 17.53
CA THR A 621 -24.66 -6.79 17.71
C THR A 621 -25.39 -6.85 16.36
N ASN A 622 -26.05 -7.96 16.02
CA ASN A 622 -26.64 -8.15 14.69
C ASN A 622 -27.73 -7.08 14.40
N PRO A 623 -27.62 -6.27 13.33
CA PRO A 623 -28.55 -5.18 13.06
C PRO A 623 -29.83 -5.60 12.33
N GLN A 624 -30.06 -6.90 12.13
CA GLN A 624 -31.26 -7.39 11.46
C GLN A 624 -32.55 -7.16 12.27
N ASP A 625 -32.52 -7.43 13.58
CA ASP A 625 -33.74 -7.49 14.40
C ASP A 625 -34.32 -6.11 14.74
N CYS A 626 -33.47 -5.16 15.13
CA CYS A 626 -33.90 -3.81 15.53
C CYS A 626 -33.80 -2.79 14.40
N SER A 627 -32.85 -2.95 13.46
CA SER A 627 -32.63 -2.00 12.36
C SER A 627 -33.12 -2.47 10.99
N GLY A 628 -33.52 -3.75 10.84
CA GLY A 628 -33.93 -4.31 9.55
C GLY A 628 -32.80 -4.38 8.51
N VAL A 629 -31.55 -4.23 8.95
CA VAL A 629 -30.36 -4.21 8.07
C VAL A 629 -29.86 -5.64 7.92
N GLN A 630 -29.90 -6.20 6.72
CA GLN A 630 -29.31 -7.51 6.45
C GLN A 630 -27.77 -7.42 6.52
N PRO A 631 -27.10 -8.11 7.46
CA PRO A 631 -25.65 -8.09 7.55
C PRO A 631 -24.99 -8.89 6.41
N GLN A 632 -23.72 -8.59 6.14
CA GLN A 632 -22.89 -9.23 5.11
C GLN A 632 -21.68 -9.90 5.76
N GLY A 633 -21.05 -10.87 5.06
CA GLY A 633 -19.95 -11.67 5.61
C GLY A 633 -20.39 -12.64 6.71
N LEU A 634 -21.50 -13.35 6.48
CA LEU A 634 -21.99 -14.44 7.36
C LEU A 634 -21.51 -15.82 6.91
N ASP A 635 -20.96 -15.92 5.70
CA ASP A 635 -20.62 -17.12 4.95
C ASP A 635 -19.28 -17.77 5.34
N GLY A 636 -18.63 -17.25 6.38
CA GLY A 636 -17.33 -17.72 6.86
C GLY A 636 -17.04 -17.29 8.30
N PRO A 637 -15.86 -17.66 8.85
CA PRO A 637 -15.47 -17.27 10.20
C PRO A 637 -15.44 -15.75 10.33
N ARG A 638 -15.88 -15.22 11.47
CA ARG A 638 -15.94 -13.78 11.76
C ARG A 638 -15.16 -13.49 13.06
N PRO A 639 -14.49 -12.34 13.19
CA PRO A 639 -13.84 -11.95 14.44
C PRO A 639 -14.82 -11.95 15.61
N ASN A 640 -14.34 -12.25 16.82
CA ASN A 640 -15.17 -12.23 18.02
C ASN A 640 -15.52 -10.80 18.46
N GLN A 641 -16.46 -10.64 19.40
CA GLN A 641 -16.94 -9.31 19.84
C GLN A 641 -15.82 -8.36 20.30
N LYS A 642 -14.80 -8.87 21.01
CA LYS A 642 -13.65 -8.07 21.48
C LYS A 642 -12.74 -7.64 20.33
N GLU A 643 -12.54 -8.53 19.36
CA GLU A 643 -11.79 -8.22 18.13
C GLU A 643 -12.54 -7.19 17.28
N ILE A 644 -13.87 -7.33 17.13
CA ILE A 644 -14.72 -6.36 16.43
C ILE A 644 -14.60 -4.97 17.06
N LEU A 645 -14.76 -4.85 18.38
CA LEU A 645 -14.59 -3.56 19.08
C LEU A 645 -13.20 -2.94 18.81
N SER A 646 -12.15 -3.76 18.80
CA SER A 646 -10.78 -3.32 18.49
C SER A 646 -10.63 -2.85 17.03
N LEU A 647 -11.23 -3.57 16.08
CA LEU A 647 -11.24 -3.25 14.64
C LEU A 647 -12.03 -1.97 14.36
N ARG A 648 -13.22 -1.83 14.96
CA ARG A 648 -14.07 -0.63 14.87
C ARG A 648 -13.36 0.60 15.40
N ALA A 649 -12.62 0.50 16.51
CA ALA A 649 -11.84 1.61 17.04
C ALA A 649 -10.81 2.14 16.03
N PHE A 650 -10.09 1.27 15.30
CA PHE A 650 -9.18 1.69 14.24
C PHE A 650 -9.91 2.24 12.99
N MET A 651 -11.06 1.68 12.61
CA MET A 651 -11.88 2.21 11.51
C MET A 651 -12.42 3.62 11.81
N LEU A 652 -12.87 3.85 13.04
CA LEU A 652 -13.37 5.16 13.48
C LEU A 652 -12.24 6.17 13.67
N LEU A 653 -11.06 5.72 14.12
CA LEU A 653 -9.84 6.54 14.10
C LEU A 653 -9.46 6.93 12.66
N PHE A 654 -9.53 5.99 11.70
CA PHE A 654 -9.29 6.26 10.29
C PHE A 654 -10.26 7.32 9.74
N ILE A 655 -11.56 7.21 10.01
CA ILE A 655 -12.54 8.26 9.67
C ILE A 655 -12.19 9.60 10.35
N LYS A 656 -11.88 9.60 11.65
CA LYS A 656 -11.50 10.80 12.40
C LYS A 656 -10.33 11.53 11.72
N GLN A 657 -9.26 10.80 11.42
CA GLN A 657 -8.07 11.34 10.77
C GLN A 657 -8.36 11.86 9.35
N LEU A 658 -9.21 11.18 8.57
CA LEU A 658 -9.65 11.70 7.26
C LEU A 658 -10.40 13.03 7.39
N VAL A 659 -11.35 13.12 8.32
CA VAL A 659 -12.19 14.32 8.50
C VAL A 659 -11.36 15.52 8.99
N MET A 660 -10.40 15.30 9.89
CA MET A 660 -9.62 16.36 10.56
C MET A 660 -8.49 16.97 9.70
N LYS A 661 -8.05 16.32 8.62
CA LYS A 661 -6.76 16.65 7.97
C LYS A 661 -6.73 17.98 7.18
N ASP A 662 -7.88 18.48 6.72
CA ASP A 662 -7.98 19.69 5.87
C ASP A 662 -8.88 20.78 6.51
N HIS A 663 -9.62 21.55 5.70
CA HIS A 663 -10.58 22.61 6.06
C HIS A 663 -11.83 22.13 6.86
N GLY A 664 -11.73 21.02 7.60
CA GLY A 664 -12.82 20.43 8.36
C GLY A 664 -13.67 19.42 7.59
N VAL A 665 -14.85 19.12 8.13
CA VAL A 665 -15.77 18.08 7.60
C VAL A 665 -16.49 18.53 6.32
N LYS A 666 -16.74 17.59 5.40
CA LYS A 666 -17.61 17.82 4.24
C LYS A 666 -19.03 17.36 4.54
N GLU A 667 -20.02 17.98 3.89
CA GLU A 667 -21.45 17.70 4.13
C GLU A 667 -21.80 16.22 4.00
N ASP A 668 -21.41 15.57 2.89
CA ASP A 668 -21.63 14.14 2.64
C ASP A 668 -20.97 13.22 3.68
N GLU A 669 -19.80 13.61 4.22
CA GLU A 669 -19.07 12.84 5.23
C GLU A 669 -19.86 12.84 6.54
N LEU A 670 -20.28 14.02 7.01
CA LEU A 670 -21.11 14.16 8.20
C LEU A 670 -22.47 13.50 7.99
N GLN A 671 -23.10 13.69 6.83
CA GLN A 671 -24.38 13.07 6.51
C GLN A 671 -24.29 11.53 6.53
N SER A 672 -23.16 10.93 6.12
CA SER A 672 -22.95 9.48 6.21
C SER A 672 -22.89 8.98 7.66
N ILE A 673 -22.23 9.73 8.56
CA ILE A 673 -22.17 9.43 10.00
C ILE A 673 -23.55 9.58 10.64
N LEU A 674 -24.26 10.67 10.33
CA LEU A 674 -25.62 10.93 10.80
C LEU A 674 -26.63 9.89 10.28
N ASN A 675 -26.50 9.45 9.03
CA ASN A 675 -27.35 8.39 8.45
C ASN A 675 -27.13 7.02 9.12
N TYR A 676 -25.88 6.70 9.50
CA TYR A 676 -25.63 5.51 10.32
C TYR A 676 -26.34 5.64 11.68
N LEU A 677 -26.12 6.74 12.40
CA LEU A 677 -26.73 6.98 13.71
C LEU A 677 -28.27 7.05 13.67
N LEU A 678 -28.85 7.45 12.53
CA LEU A 678 -30.29 7.47 12.31
C LEU A 678 -30.84 6.06 12.02
N THR A 679 -30.14 5.24 11.23
CA THR A 679 -30.62 3.93 10.75
C THR A 679 -30.23 2.72 11.60
N ILE A 680 -29.20 2.83 12.44
CA ILE A 680 -28.81 1.78 13.39
C ILE A 680 -29.52 1.99 14.73
N HIS A 681 -29.91 0.91 15.39
CA HIS A 681 -30.73 0.91 16.60
C HIS A 681 -30.15 0.07 17.75
N GLU A 682 -29.11 -0.73 17.51
CA GLU A 682 -28.45 -1.52 18.55
C GLU A 682 -27.44 -0.63 19.29
N ASP A 683 -27.59 -0.49 20.61
CA ASP A 683 -26.84 0.51 21.39
C ASP A 683 -25.32 0.30 21.34
N ASP A 684 -24.84 -0.95 21.33
CA ASP A 684 -23.42 -1.29 21.17
C ASP A 684 -22.84 -0.91 19.80
N ASN A 685 -23.69 -0.90 18.76
CA ASN A 685 -23.30 -0.46 17.40
C ASN A 685 -23.28 1.07 17.27
N LEU A 686 -23.94 1.80 18.18
CA LEU A 686 -24.08 3.26 18.15
C LEU A 686 -23.05 3.98 19.01
N MET A 687 -22.61 3.37 20.11
CA MET A 687 -21.81 4.03 21.16
C MET A 687 -20.51 4.64 20.64
N ASP A 688 -19.73 3.88 19.87
CA ASP A 688 -18.42 4.31 19.36
C ASP A 688 -18.53 5.35 18.22
N VAL A 689 -19.54 5.21 17.36
CA VAL A 689 -19.88 6.23 16.34
C VAL A 689 -20.36 7.54 16.97
N LEU A 690 -21.08 7.47 18.11
CA LEU A 690 -21.43 8.66 18.89
C LEU A 690 -20.21 9.31 19.54
N GLN A 691 -19.30 8.52 20.11
CA GLN A 691 -18.04 9.02 20.67
C GLN A 691 -17.16 9.68 19.59
N LEU A 692 -17.13 9.14 18.37
CA LEU A 692 -16.52 9.80 17.21
C LEU A 692 -17.15 11.17 16.94
N LEU A 693 -18.49 11.25 16.91
CA LEU A 693 -19.18 12.52 16.67
C LEU A 693 -18.92 13.55 17.78
N VAL A 694 -18.88 13.13 19.05
CA VAL A 694 -18.48 13.99 20.17
C VAL A 694 -17.05 14.49 20.00
N ALA A 695 -16.10 13.61 19.67
CA ALA A 695 -14.70 13.98 19.46
C ALA A 695 -14.55 15.02 18.33
N LEU A 696 -15.16 14.76 17.17
CA LEU A 696 -15.15 15.68 16.03
C LEU A 696 -15.74 17.06 16.37
N MET A 697 -16.90 17.09 17.03
CA MET A 697 -17.55 18.33 17.49
C MET A 697 -16.70 19.09 18.51
N SER A 698 -15.94 18.39 19.36
CA SER A 698 -15.08 19.00 20.37
C SER A 698 -13.76 19.56 19.81
N GLU A 699 -13.18 18.90 18.80
CA GLU A 699 -11.86 19.23 18.25
C GLU A 699 -11.93 20.20 17.06
N HIS A 700 -12.98 20.13 16.23
CA HIS A 700 -13.15 21.00 15.05
C HIS A 700 -14.55 21.70 14.97
N PRO A 701 -15.01 22.38 16.04
CA PRO A 701 -16.36 22.96 16.10
C PRO A 701 -16.66 23.96 14.97
N VAL A 702 -15.65 24.69 14.48
CA VAL A 702 -15.79 25.72 13.42
C VAL A 702 -16.38 25.16 12.12
N SER A 703 -16.05 23.92 11.76
CA SER A 703 -16.59 23.25 10.56
C SER A 703 -17.76 22.34 10.89
N MET A 704 -17.69 21.62 12.01
CA MET A 704 -18.67 20.63 12.40
C MET A 704 -20.03 21.26 12.74
N VAL A 705 -20.05 22.39 13.46
CA VAL A 705 -21.30 22.99 13.96
C VAL A 705 -22.16 23.58 12.83
N PRO A 706 -21.62 24.34 11.85
CA PRO A 706 -22.40 24.77 10.69
C PRO A 706 -22.90 23.59 9.83
N ALA A 707 -22.05 22.61 9.56
CA ALA A 707 -22.43 21.42 8.78
C ALA A 707 -23.54 20.61 9.49
N PHE A 708 -23.49 20.50 10.81
CA PHE A 708 -24.49 19.81 11.63
C PHE A 708 -25.84 20.54 11.68
N ASP A 709 -25.86 21.88 11.68
CA ASP A 709 -27.08 22.68 11.55
C ASP A 709 -27.72 22.48 10.16
N GLN A 710 -26.91 22.61 9.10
CA GLN A 710 -27.34 22.46 7.70
C GLN A 710 -27.93 21.07 7.41
N THR A 711 -27.24 20.01 7.83
CA THR A 711 -27.70 18.60 7.71
C THR A 711 -28.86 18.23 8.65
N ASN A 712 -29.40 19.18 9.42
CA ASN A 712 -30.45 18.95 10.42
C ASN A 712 -30.05 17.87 11.47
N GLY A 713 -28.77 17.76 11.81
CA GLY A 713 -28.22 16.72 12.70
C GLY A 713 -28.89 16.65 14.08
N ILE A 714 -29.49 17.76 14.53
CA ILE A 714 -30.32 17.80 15.74
C ILE A 714 -31.46 16.78 15.73
N ARG A 715 -32.02 16.42 14.56
CA ARG A 715 -33.06 15.37 14.45
C ARG A 715 -32.54 14.00 14.90
N VAL A 716 -31.28 13.69 14.57
CA VAL A 716 -30.61 12.45 14.99
C VAL A 716 -30.44 12.41 16.51
N ILE A 717 -30.12 13.55 17.13
CA ILE A 717 -30.06 13.66 18.59
C ILE A 717 -31.41 13.32 19.23
N TYR A 718 -32.50 13.95 18.80
CA TYR A 718 -33.82 13.68 19.39
C TYR A 718 -34.34 12.25 19.11
N LYS A 719 -33.85 11.58 18.07
CA LYS A 719 -34.02 10.12 17.86
C LYS A 719 -33.24 9.31 18.89
N LEU A 720 -31.99 9.67 19.18
CA LEU A 720 -31.11 8.94 20.10
C LEU A 720 -31.43 9.20 21.58
N LEU A 721 -31.98 10.37 21.93
CA LEU A 721 -32.53 10.63 23.27
C LEU A 721 -33.70 9.71 23.63
N ALA A 722 -34.32 9.07 22.63
CA ALA A 722 -35.32 8.02 22.78
C ALA A 722 -34.72 6.59 22.80
N SER A 723 -33.40 6.39 22.96
CA SER A 723 -32.85 5.06 23.25
C SER A 723 -33.23 4.60 24.66
N LYS A 724 -33.32 3.28 24.86
CA LYS A 724 -33.44 2.65 26.18
C LYS A 724 -32.12 2.74 26.97
N ASN A 725 -30.98 2.77 26.29
CA ASN A 725 -29.65 2.81 26.90
C ASN A 725 -29.32 4.24 27.36
N GLU A 726 -29.01 4.40 28.64
CA GLU A 726 -28.63 5.69 29.22
C GLU A 726 -27.36 6.27 28.60
N GLY A 727 -26.33 5.45 28.36
CA GLY A 727 -25.07 5.90 27.75
C GLY A 727 -25.28 6.52 26.37
N VAL A 728 -26.15 5.94 25.54
CA VAL A 728 -26.51 6.50 24.21
C VAL A 728 -27.21 7.86 24.36
N ARG A 729 -28.15 7.99 25.30
CA ARG A 729 -28.82 9.26 25.60
C ARG A 729 -27.83 10.32 26.11
N VAL A 730 -26.92 9.93 27.01
CA VAL A 730 -25.88 10.77 27.60
C VAL A 730 -24.87 11.26 26.54
N GLN A 731 -24.42 10.41 25.62
CA GLN A 731 -23.55 10.83 24.52
C GLN A 731 -24.29 11.74 23.51
N ALA A 732 -25.55 11.46 23.21
CA ALA A 732 -26.39 12.35 22.39
C ALA A 732 -26.57 13.75 23.03
N LEU A 733 -26.73 13.82 24.35
CA LEU A 733 -26.72 15.08 25.11
C LEU A 733 -25.35 15.80 25.02
N LYS A 734 -24.21 15.09 25.06
CA LYS A 734 -22.89 15.71 24.86
C LYS A 734 -22.72 16.32 23.46
N VAL A 735 -23.19 15.65 22.40
CA VAL A 735 -23.21 16.23 21.05
C VAL A 735 -24.08 17.49 21.01
N LEU A 736 -25.27 17.47 21.63
CA LEU A 736 -26.11 18.66 21.77
C LEU A 736 -25.41 19.79 22.52
N GLY A 737 -24.69 19.46 23.60
CA GLY A 737 -23.90 20.41 24.37
C GLY A 737 -22.84 21.12 23.52
N TYR A 738 -22.02 20.38 22.78
CA TYR A 738 -21.03 20.97 21.87
C TYR A 738 -21.68 21.79 20.75
N PHE A 739 -22.81 21.32 20.21
CA PHE A 739 -23.57 22.08 19.23
C PHE A 739 -24.02 23.43 19.79
N LEU A 740 -24.67 23.44 20.96
CA LEU A 740 -25.14 24.67 21.60
C LEU A 740 -24.00 25.61 21.99
N LYS A 741 -22.90 25.10 22.56
CA LYS A 741 -21.72 25.87 22.98
C LYS A 741 -21.15 26.76 21.87
N HIS A 742 -21.20 26.30 20.63
CA HIS A 742 -20.58 26.97 19.49
C HIS A 742 -21.60 27.63 18.52
N LEU A 743 -22.89 27.47 18.76
CA LEU A 743 -23.95 28.07 17.94
C LEU A 743 -24.21 29.53 18.32
N GLN A 744 -24.32 30.40 17.32
CA GLN A 744 -24.58 31.83 17.52
C GLN A 744 -25.88 32.06 18.33
N PRO A 745 -25.94 33.04 19.26
CA PRO A 745 -27.08 33.21 20.17
C PRO A 745 -28.45 33.37 19.47
N LYS A 746 -28.51 34.09 18.35
CA LYS A 746 -29.73 34.24 17.55
C LYS A 746 -30.20 32.89 16.99
N ARG A 747 -29.30 32.16 16.33
CA ARG A 747 -29.57 30.85 15.73
C ARG A 747 -29.92 29.79 16.78
N LYS A 748 -29.28 29.83 17.95
CA LYS A 748 -29.61 29.00 19.12
C LYS A 748 -31.06 29.20 19.56
N SER A 749 -31.54 30.44 19.61
CA SER A 749 -32.94 30.75 19.91
C SER A 749 -33.88 30.23 18.83
N GLU A 750 -33.58 30.48 17.55
CA GLU A 750 -34.38 29.98 16.41
C GLU A 750 -34.54 28.46 16.45
N VAL A 751 -33.44 27.72 16.60
CA VAL A 751 -33.45 26.24 16.60
C VAL A 751 -34.12 25.69 17.86
N MET A 752 -33.71 26.12 19.05
CA MET A 752 -34.16 25.49 20.30
C MET A 752 -35.49 26.01 20.83
N MET A 753 -35.73 27.32 20.77
CA MET A 753 -36.97 27.94 21.25
C MET A 753 -38.05 27.95 20.16
N GLY A 754 -37.68 28.27 18.91
CA GLY A 754 -38.62 28.33 17.78
C GLY A 754 -39.34 27.01 17.50
N HIS A 755 -38.70 25.87 17.82
CA HIS A 755 -39.29 24.54 17.70
C HIS A 755 -39.61 23.86 19.05
N SER A 756 -39.58 24.59 20.17
CA SER A 756 -39.86 24.07 21.52
C SER A 756 -39.04 22.82 21.91
N LEU A 757 -37.77 22.77 21.49
CA LEU A 757 -36.91 21.60 21.68
C LEU A 757 -36.46 21.43 23.14
N PHE A 758 -36.26 22.52 23.89
CA PHE A 758 -35.93 22.42 25.32
C PHE A 758 -36.98 21.62 26.12
N PRO A 759 -38.30 21.91 26.07
CA PRO A 759 -39.33 21.03 26.64
C PRO A 759 -39.26 19.57 26.14
N LEU A 760 -39.06 19.37 24.83
CA LEU A 760 -38.99 18.03 24.23
C LEU A 760 -37.84 17.17 24.79
N LEU A 761 -36.78 17.77 25.34
CA LEU A 761 -35.72 17.03 26.05
C LEU A 761 -36.28 16.23 27.23
N SER A 762 -37.14 16.82 28.06
CA SER A 762 -37.67 16.11 29.23
C SER A 762 -38.61 14.98 28.83
N GLU A 763 -39.46 15.21 27.82
CA GLU A 763 -40.36 14.19 27.25
C GLU A 763 -39.58 13.00 26.68
N ARG A 764 -38.50 13.25 25.91
CA ARG A 764 -37.68 12.19 25.32
C ARG A 764 -36.89 11.40 26.36
N LEU A 765 -36.30 12.09 27.34
CA LEU A 765 -35.52 11.43 28.39
C LEU A 765 -36.38 10.54 29.30
N ILE A 766 -37.67 10.87 29.51
CA ILE A 766 -38.59 10.05 30.33
C ILE A 766 -39.16 8.84 29.55
N LEU A 767 -39.13 8.85 28.21
CA LEU A 767 -39.88 7.92 27.34
C LEU A 767 -39.76 6.42 27.66
N HIS A 768 -38.59 5.97 28.16
CA HIS A 768 -38.31 4.56 28.46
C HIS A 768 -37.88 4.30 29.91
N SER A 769 -37.58 5.35 30.67
CA SER A 769 -37.28 5.23 32.10
C SER A 769 -37.64 6.53 32.79
N HIS A 770 -38.39 6.41 33.88
CA HIS A 770 -38.66 7.53 34.78
C HIS A 770 -37.49 7.81 35.74
N GLN A 771 -36.43 6.99 35.75
CA GLN A 771 -35.27 7.24 36.61
C GLN A 771 -34.43 8.41 36.08
N PHE A 772 -34.04 9.31 36.98
CA PHE A 772 -33.16 10.44 36.67
C PHE A 772 -31.85 10.31 37.45
N SER A 773 -30.82 9.81 36.76
CA SER A 773 -29.52 9.47 37.34
C SER A 773 -28.61 10.70 37.52
N LEU A 774 -27.60 10.54 38.37
CA LEU A 774 -26.53 11.52 38.53
C LEU A 774 -25.74 11.76 37.23
N THR A 775 -25.51 10.71 36.43
CA THR A 775 -24.83 10.82 35.12
C THR A 775 -25.62 11.72 34.15
N THR A 776 -26.95 11.55 34.08
CA THR A 776 -27.81 12.36 33.21
C THR A 776 -27.89 13.80 33.73
N TYR A 777 -27.98 13.99 35.04
CA TYR A 777 -27.90 15.31 35.68
C TYR A 777 -26.60 16.04 35.31
N ASN A 778 -25.45 15.39 35.46
CA ASN A 778 -24.13 15.99 35.18
C ASN A 778 -24.03 16.53 33.75
N VAL A 779 -24.50 15.79 32.74
CA VAL A 779 -24.45 16.28 31.35
C VAL A 779 -25.46 17.40 31.10
N LEU A 780 -26.63 17.39 31.77
CA LEU A 780 -27.51 18.56 31.74
C LEU A 780 -26.88 19.79 32.43
N PHE A 781 -26.10 19.60 33.50
CA PHE A 781 -25.34 20.67 34.14
C PHE A 781 -24.20 21.20 33.24
N GLU A 782 -23.50 20.32 32.51
CA GLU A 782 -22.56 20.72 31.46
C GLU A 782 -23.27 21.58 30.39
N ILE A 783 -24.46 21.20 29.91
CA ILE A 783 -25.21 21.98 28.92
C ILE A 783 -25.71 23.31 29.52
N LEU A 784 -26.14 23.33 30.78
CA LEU A 784 -26.58 24.54 31.49
C LEU A 784 -25.49 25.63 31.52
N THR A 785 -24.24 25.21 31.66
CA THR A 785 -23.04 26.06 31.85
C THR A 785 -22.16 26.18 30.59
N GLU A 786 -22.42 25.35 29.57
CA GLU A 786 -21.61 25.15 28.35
C GLU A 786 -20.15 24.68 28.60
N GLN A 787 -19.87 24.16 29.80
CA GLN A 787 -18.60 23.53 30.17
C GLN A 787 -18.58 22.04 29.78
N ILE A 788 -18.86 21.74 28.51
CA ILE A 788 -18.96 20.36 28.01
C ILE A 788 -17.61 19.64 28.06
N SER A 789 -17.61 18.45 28.65
CA SER A 789 -16.46 17.52 28.65
C SER A 789 -16.66 16.40 27.63
N THR A 790 -15.58 15.80 27.13
CA THR A 790 -15.66 14.63 26.23
C THR A 790 -15.93 13.33 26.99
N GLN A 791 -15.45 13.22 28.23
CA GLN A 791 -15.63 12.05 29.09
C GLN A 791 -16.99 12.06 29.80
N VAL A 792 -17.53 10.87 30.10
CA VAL A 792 -18.79 10.78 30.87
C VAL A 792 -18.49 10.84 32.36
N VAL A 793 -19.12 11.81 33.04
CA VAL A 793 -18.95 12.01 34.49
C VAL A 793 -20.08 11.28 35.23
N HIS A 794 -19.73 10.20 35.94
CA HIS A 794 -20.70 9.37 36.69
C HIS A 794 -20.82 9.72 38.18
N LYS A 795 -19.84 10.43 38.74
CA LYS A 795 -19.84 10.92 40.13
C LYS A 795 -20.31 12.38 40.18
N GLN A 796 -20.56 12.93 41.34
CA GLN A 796 -20.90 14.35 41.47
C GLN A 796 -19.80 15.22 40.84
N HIS A 797 -20.17 16.22 40.05
CA HIS A 797 -19.22 17.19 39.50
C HIS A 797 -18.63 18.08 40.61
N PRO A 798 -17.52 18.79 40.37
CA PRO A 798 -17.00 19.77 41.32
C PRO A 798 -18.05 20.83 41.71
N ASP A 799 -17.96 21.31 42.95
CA ASP A 799 -18.85 22.35 43.46
C ASP A 799 -18.74 23.64 42.62
N PRO A 800 -19.87 24.27 42.23
CA PRO A 800 -19.84 25.48 41.42
C PRO A 800 -19.30 26.68 42.19
N ASP A 801 -18.19 27.22 41.70
CA ASP A 801 -17.56 28.45 42.20
C ASP A 801 -18.21 29.72 41.62
N SER A 802 -17.58 30.89 41.84
CA SER A 802 -18.05 32.18 41.32
C SER A 802 -17.81 32.40 39.82
N SER A 803 -17.04 31.54 39.15
CA SER A 803 -16.79 31.61 37.71
C SER A 803 -17.93 30.99 36.88
N ILE A 804 -18.69 30.05 37.47
CA ILE A 804 -19.75 29.32 36.77
C ILE A 804 -20.95 30.22 36.48
N LYS A 805 -21.30 30.32 35.20
CA LYS A 805 -22.43 31.09 34.69
C LYS A 805 -23.47 30.19 34.03
N ILE A 806 -24.73 30.53 34.22
CA ILE A 806 -25.87 29.89 33.57
C ILE A 806 -26.01 30.48 32.16
N ILE A 807 -25.74 29.66 31.14
CA ILE A 807 -25.80 30.05 29.73
C ILE A 807 -27.10 29.57 29.07
N ASN A 808 -27.56 28.36 29.40
CA ASN A 808 -28.81 27.78 28.89
C ASN A 808 -29.88 27.65 29.99
N PRO A 809 -30.51 28.75 30.45
CA PRO A 809 -31.37 28.74 31.64
C PRO A 809 -32.62 27.85 31.51
N GLN A 810 -33.07 27.54 30.29
CA GLN A 810 -34.18 26.60 30.07
C GLN A 810 -33.86 25.17 30.54
N ILE A 811 -32.59 24.79 30.63
CA ILE A 811 -32.17 23.48 31.15
C ILE A 811 -32.55 23.31 32.63
N LEU A 812 -32.63 24.40 33.42
CA LEU A 812 -33.14 24.33 34.80
C LEU A 812 -34.57 23.79 34.85
N LYS A 813 -35.43 24.24 33.92
CA LYS A 813 -36.82 23.78 33.79
C LYS A 813 -36.88 22.32 33.30
N VAL A 814 -35.94 21.91 32.43
CA VAL A 814 -35.82 20.50 32.00
C VAL A 814 -35.45 19.61 33.19
N ILE A 815 -34.40 19.95 33.94
CA ILE A 815 -33.97 19.21 35.15
C ILE A 815 -35.11 19.15 36.17
N ALA A 816 -35.80 20.26 36.43
CA ALA A 816 -36.94 20.28 37.35
C ALA A 816 -38.10 19.39 36.87
N ALA A 817 -38.42 19.38 35.57
CA ALA A 817 -39.43 18.49 35.01
C ALA A 817 -39.06 17.00 35.12
N LEU A 818 -37.78 16.66 34.92
CA LEU A 818 -37.27 15.30 35.15
C LEU A 818 -37.40 14.90 36.63
N LEU A 819 -36.90 15.74 37.55
CA LEU A 819 -36.97 15.51 39.00
C LEU A 819 -38.40 15.44 39.56
N LYS A 820 -39.36 16.12 38.93
CA LYS A 820 -40.79 16.07 39.28
C LYS A 820 -41.45 14.76 38.85
N ASN A 821 -41.09 14.25 37.67
CA ASN A 821 -41.69 13.06 37.08
C ASN A 821 -40.96 11.75 37.45
N ALA A 822 -39.80 11.85 38.09
CA ALA A 822 -39.02 10.71 38.56
C ALA A 822 -39.61 10.09 39.86
N PRO A 823 -39.53 8.76 40.02
CA PRO A 823 -40.04 8.10 41.21
C PRO A 823 -39.20 8.47 42.43
N GLN A 824 -39.85 8.61 43.59
CA GLN A 824 -39.15 8.94 44.84
C GLN A 824 -38.34 7.71 45.30
N ASN A 825 -37.03 7.76 45.09
CA ASN A 825 -36.06 6.78 45.54
C ASN A 825 -34.77 7.49 46.04
N PRO A 826 -33.86 6.81 46.75
CA PRO A 826 -32.69 7.46 47.35
C PRO A 826 -31.80 8.19 46.33
N GLU A 827 -31.62 7.62 45.13
CA GLU A 827 -30.83 8.22 44.06
C GLU A 827 -31.46 9.54 43.55
N THR A 828 -32.75 9.53 43.24
CA THR A 828 -33.49 10.71 42.77
C THR A 828 -33.56 11.80 43.85
N MET A 829 -33.68 11.41 45.12
CA MET A 829 -33.62 12.35 46.25
C MET A 829 -32.24 13.00 46.36
N GLU A 830 -31.17 12.25 46.16
CA GLU A 830 -29.80 12.79 46.19
C GLU A 830 -29.53 13.70 44.98
N VAL A 831 -29.94 13.32 43.77
CA VAL A 831 -29.85 14.21 42.60
C VAL A 831 -30.67 15.49 42.80
N ARG A 832 -31.85 15.41 43.47
CA ARG A 832 -32.63 16.60 43.85
C ARG A 832 -31.87 17.49 44.84
N ARG A 833 -31.20 16.91 45.84
CA ARG A 833 -30.35 17.65 46.80
C ARG A 833 -29.19 18.34 46.09
N ILE A 834 -28.44 17.61 45.26
CA ILE A 834 -27.28 18.12 44.51
C ILE A 834 -27.71 19.32 43.65
N PHE A 835 -28.74 19.14 42.81
CA PHE A 835 -29.28 20.21 41.96
C PHE A 835 -29.65 21.48 42.74
N LEU A 836 -30.37 21.35 43.85
CA LEU A 836 -30.73 22.50 44.68
C LEU A 836 -29.50 23.14 45.36
N SER A 837 -28.51 22.35 45.75
CA SER A 837 -27.25 22.83 46.34
C SER A 837 -26.47 23.67 45.33
N ASP A 838 -26.36 23.18 44.10
CA ASP A 838 -25.64 23.86 43.03
C ASP A 838 -26.35 25.15 42.60
N MET A 839 -27.69 25.15 42.56
CA MET A 839 -28.47 26.38 42.36
C MET A 839 -28.21 27.40 43.49
N ILE A 840 -28.22 26.99 44.76
CA ILE A 840 -27.93 27.89 45.90
C ILE A 840 -26.52 28.50 45.75
N LYS A 841 -25.51 27.69 45.46
CA LYS A 841 -24.10 28.14 45.26
C LYS A 841 -23.99 29.12 44.08
N MET A 842 -24.51 28.75 42.91
CA MET A 842 -24.50 29.60 41.71
C MET A 842 -25.25 30.93 41.90
N PHE A 843 -26.35 30.94 42.67
CA PHE A 843 -27.13 32.15 42.92
C PHE A 843 -26.59 33.01 44.06
N ASN A 844 -25.89 32.47 45.05
CA ASN A 844 -25.19 33.29 46.04
C ASN A 844 -24.06 34.08 45.35
N ASN A 845 -23.28 33.40 44.50
CA ASN A 845 -22.00 33.91 43.99
C ASN A 845 -22.11 34.80 42.73
N SER A 846 -23.20 34.75 41.96
CA SER A 846 -23.36 35.58 40.74
C SER A 846 -24.70 36.33 40.68
N ARG A 847 -24.63 37.61 40.32
CA ARG A 847 -25.82 38.43 40.01
C ARG A 847 -26.48 37.98 38.70
N GLU A 848 -25.68 37.64 37.70
CA GLU A 848 -26.11 37.25 36.36
C GLU A 848 -26.93 35.97 36.43
N ASN A 849 -26.49 34.97 37.19
CA ASN A 849 -27.22 33.72 37.41
C ASN A 849 -28.61 33.98 38.03
N ARG A 850 -28.72 34.87 39.03
CA ARG A 850 -30.00 35.27 39.61
C ARG A 850 -30.93 35.90 38.56
N ARG A 851 -30.40 36.80 37.70
CA ARG A 851 -31.16 37.44 36.62
C ARG A 851 -31.62 36.42 35.55
N SER A 852 -30.77 35.47 35.18
CA SER A 852 -31.09 34.42 34.20
C SER A 852 -32.30 33.57 34.61
N LEU A 853 -32.42 33.21 35.91
CA LEU A 853 -33.61 32.50 36.39
C LEU A 853 -34.84 33.42 36.51
N LEU A 854 -34.68 34.67 36.98
CA LEU A 854 -35.78 35.64 37.08
C LEU A 854 -36.43 35.96 35.72
N GLN A 855 -35.70 35.81 34.62
CA GLN A 855 -36.20 35.97 33.24
C GLN A 855 -36.92 34.71 32.70
N CYS A 856 -36.88 33.58 33.40
CA CYS A 856 -37.59 32.38 32.98
C CYS A 856 -39.10 32.48 33.26
N SER A 857 -39.91 32.18 32.25
CA SER A 857 -41.37 32.19 32.38
C SER A 857 -41.86 31.17 33.43
N VAL A 858 -42.63 31.65 34.41
CA VAL A 858 -43.30 30.81 35.43
C VAL A 858 -42.32 29.91 36.19
N TRP A 859 -41.15 30.44 36.54
CA TRP A 859 -40.12 29.66 37.24
C TRP A 859 -40.54 29.20 38.65
N GLN A 860 -41.46 29.94 39.26
CA GLN A 860 -42.00 29.66 40.58
C GLN A 860 -42.76 28.32 40.62
N ASP A 861 -43.58 28.01 39.61
CA ASP A 861 -44.39 26.77 39.57
C ASP A 861 -43.51 25.52 39.54
N TRP A 862 -42.54 25.47 38.61
CA TRP A 862 -41.67 24.30 38.52
C TRP A 862 -40.68 24.21 39.69
N MET A 863 -40.26 25.33 40.27
CA MET A 863 -39.45 25.35 41.50
C MET A 863 -40.24 24.80 42.70
N LEU A 864 -41.49 25.25 42.89
CA LEU A 864 -42.40 24.72 43.92
C LEU A 864 -42.75 23.25 43.68
N SER A 865 -42.72 22.76 42.43
CA SER A 865 -42.95 21.34 42.13
C SER A 865 -41.85 20.40 42.62
N LEU A 866 -40.70 20.94 43.06
CA LEU A 866 -39.61 20.19 43.72
C LEU A 866 -39.74 20.20 45.26
N CYS A 867 -40.66 20.98 45.81
CA CYS A 867 -40.94 21.12 47.23
C CYS A 867 -41.89 20.03 47.72
N PHE A 868 -41.65 19.51 48.93
CA PHE A 868 -42.63 18.71 49.66
C PHE A 868 -43.42 19.65 50.57
N ILE A 869 -44.68 19.94 50.23
CA ILE A 869 -45.52 20.88 50.99
C ILE A 869 -45.78 20.37 52.42
N ASN A 870 -46.02 19.06 52.55
CA ASN A 870 -46.14 18.35 53.82
C ASN A 870 -45.01 17.30 53.93
N PRO A 871 -43.79 17.69 54.31
CA PRO A 871 -42.64 16.78 54.36
C PRO A 871 -42.83 15.74 55.47
N ARG A 872 -42.62 14.47 55.14
CA ARG A 872 -42.81 13.31 56.04
C ARG A 872 -41.50 12.76 56.59
N SER A 873 -40.37 13.22 56.07
CA SER A 873 -39.03 12.85 56.52
C SER A 873 -38.12 14.07 56.64
N SER A 874 -37.04 13.95 57.42
CA SER A 874 -36.02 14.99 57.56
C SER A 874 -35.32 15.29 56.22
N GLU A 875 -35.33 14.36 55.27
CA GLU A 875 -34.76 14.53 53.93
C GLU A 875 -35.68 15.36 53.02
N GLU A 876 -36.98 15.08 53.05
CA GLU A 876 -37.99 15.92 52.38
C GLU A 876 -38.02 17.33 52.95
N GLN A 877 -37.89 17.48 54.27
CA GLN A 877 -37.82 18.78 54.93
C GLN A 877 -36.59 19.58 54.46
N LYS A 878 -35.39 18.98 54.42
CA LYS A 878 -34.17 19.65 53.91
C LYS A 878 -34.35 20.12 52.47
N ILE A 879 -34.94 19.30 51.60
CA ILE A 879 -35.21 19.67 50.20
C ILE A 879 -36.15 20.88 50.12
N THR A 880 -37.22 20.88 50.93
CA THR A 880 -38.15 22.01 51.06
C THR A 880 -37.47 23.28 51.57
N GLU A 881 -36.60 23.17 52.58
CA GLU A 881 -35.79 24.29 53.10
C GLU A 881 -34.82 24.85 52.05
N MET A 882 -34.22 23.99 51.22
CA MET A 882 -33.34 24.41 50.11
C MET A 882 -34.12 25.14 49.01
N VAL A 883 -35.32 24.67 48.64
CA VAL A 883 -36.22 25.38 47.72
C VAL A 883 -36.57 26.77 48.27
N TYR A 884 -36.94 26.88 49.54
CA TYR A 884 -37.21 28.18 50.16
C TYR A 884 -35.96 29.07 50.29
N ALA A 885 -34.76 28.50 50.44
CA ALA A 885 -33.51 29.26 50.40
C ALA A 885 -33.29 29.89 49.00
N ILE A 886 -33.54 29.14 47.92
CA ILE A 886 -33.49 29.66 46.54
C ILE A 886 -34.50 30.80 46.36
N PHE A 887 -35.76 30.62 46.78
CA PHE A 887 -36.76 31.69 46.75
C PHE A 887 -36.31 32.93 47.53
N ARG A 888 -35.72 32.77 48.72
CA ARG A 888 -35.21 33.88 49.53
C ARG A 888 -34.11 34.66 48.81
N ILE A 889 -33.14 33.97 48.20
CA ILE A 889 -32.04 34.59 47.44
C ILE A 889 -32.59 35.37 46.23
N LEU A 890 -33.52 34.77 45.48
CA LEU A 890 -34.06 35.36 44.25
C LEU A 890 -35.03 36.52 44.52
N LEU A 891 -35.93 36.39 45.50
CA LEU A 891 -36.89 37.44 45.86
C LEU A 891 -36.19 38.64 46.47
N TYR A 892 -35.19 38.42 47.34
CA TYR A 892 -34.34 39.50 47.85
C TYR A 892 -33.64 40.23 46.70
N HIS A 893 -33.07 39.48 45.74
CA HIS A 893 -32.42 40.08 44.58
C HIS A 893 -33.39 40.85 43.70
N ALA A 894 -34.56 40.28 43.40
CA ALA A 894 -35.59 40.90 42.57
C ALA A 894 -36.09 42.21 43.18
N ILE A 895 -36.51 42.21 44.45
CA ILE A 895 -37.04 43.40 45.12
C ILE A 895 -35.98 44.49 45.26
N LYS A 896 -34.73 44.13 45.59
CA LYS A 896 -33.67 45.10 45.91
C LYS A 896 -32.91 45.63 44.70
N TYR A 897 -32.78 44.85 43.62
CA TYR A 897 -31.83 45.14 42.53
C TYR A 897 -32.40 45.04 41.11
N GLU A 898 -33.64 44.56 40.89
CA GLU A 898 -34.26 44.50 39.56
C GLU A 898 -35.49 45.40 39.46
N TRP A 899 -35.57 46.19 38.39
CA TRP A 899 -36.68 47.12 38.18
C TRP A 899 -38.00 46.36 37.97
N GLY A 900 -39.03 46.73 38.73
CA GLY A 900 -40.32 46.04 38.72
C GLY A 900 -40.36 44.70 39.49
N GLY A 901 -39.29 44.34 40.23
CA GLY A 901 -39.18 43.06 40.94
C GLY A 901 -40.27 42.78 41.99
N TRP A 902 -41.01 43.79 42.45
CA TRP A 902 -42.21 43.60 43.29
C TRP A 902 -43.28 42.74 42.59
N ARG A 903 -43.37 42.78 41.25
CA ARG A 903 -44.29 41.93 40.47
C ARG A 903 -43.93 40.45 40.64
N VAL A 904 -42.63 40.13 40.59
CA VAL A 904 -42.14 38.76 40.80
C VAL A 904 -42.53 38.25 42.20
N TRP A 905 -42.51 39.11 43.21
CA TRP A 905 -42.95 38.76 44.56
C TRP A 905 -44.46 38.48 44.64
N VAL A 906 -45.30 39.32 44.01
CA VAL A 906 -46.75 39.11 43.91
C VAL A 906 -47.08 37.81 43.14
N ASP A 907 -46.43 37.58 42.01
CA ASP A 907 -46.57 36.34 41.22
C ASP A 907 -46.15 35.11 42.03
N THR A 908 -45.07 35.22 42.80
CA THR A 908 -44.60 34.12 43.65
C THR A 908 -45.61 33.78 44.75
N LEU A 909 -46.17 34.79 45.42
CA LEU A 909 -47.21 34.56 46.43
C LEU A 909 -48.47 33.94 45.83
N SER A 910 -48.95 34.42 44.67
CA SER A 910 -50.17 33.90 44.05
C SER A 910 -50.02 32.45 43.59
N ILE A 911 -48.89 32.11 42.96
CA ILE A 911 -48.56 30.73 42.55
C ILE A 911 -48.39 29.83 43.77
N THR A 912 -47.69 30.29 44.82
CA THR A 912 -47.50 29.51 46.06
C THR A 912 -48.84 29.22 46.75
N HIS A 913 -49.69 30.24 46.93
CA HIS A 913 -51.00 30.07 47.54
C HIS A 913 -51.88 29.11 46.72
N SER A 914 -51.93 29.30 45.39
CA SER A 914 -52.66 28.39 44.49
C SER A 914 -52.18 26.93 44.64
N LYS A 915 -50.87 26.72 44.71
CA LYS A 915 -50.26 25.39 44.81
C LYS A 915 -50.52 24.72 46.17
N VAL A 916 -50.43 25.45 47.28
CA VAL A 916 -50.74 24.95 48.63
C VAL A 916 -52.22 24.61 48.75
N THR A 917 -53.12 25.52 48.32
CA THR A 917 -54.58 25.25 48.34
C THR A 917 -54.94 24.03 47.50
N PHE A 918 -54.28 23.82 46.35
CA PHE A 918 -54.51 22.66 45.50
C PHE A 918 -54.09 21.33 46.16
N GLU A 919 -52.88 21.23 46.73
CA GLU A 919 -52.47 19.99 47.41
C GLU A 919 -53.31 19.74 48.68
N GLN A 920 -53.69 20.77 49.44
CA GLN A 920 -54.58 20.62 50.59
C GLN A 920 -55.98 20.11 50.17
N HIS A 921 -56.53 20.62 49.06
CA HIS A 921 -57.79 20.12 48.51
C HIS A 921 -57.68 18.66 48.04
N LYS A 922 -56.56 18.28 47.43
CA LYS A 922 -56.26 16.91 46.99
C LYS A 922 -56.10 15.95 48.17
N GLU A 923 -55.41 16.34 49.24
CA GLU A 923 -55.32 15.55 50.47
C GLU A 923 -56.70 15.37 51.13
N ASN A 924 -57.51 16.43 51.19
CA ASN A 924 -58.90 16.34 51.66
C ASN A 924 -59.74 15.38 50.79
N LEU A 925 -59.56 15.38 49.46
CA LEU A 925 -60.21 14.41 48.56
C LEU A 925 -59.77 12.97 48.84
N VAL A 926 -58.47 12.74 49.06
CA VAL A 926 -57.93 11.42 49.39
C VAL A 926 -58.46 10.95 50.76
N GLY A 927 -58.55 11.84 51.74
CA GLY A 927 -59.17 11.58 53.04
C GLY A 927 -60.64 11.15 52.89
N MET A 928 -61.46 11.95 52.19
CA MET A 928 -62.87 11.60 51.92
C MET A 928 -63.02 10.27 51.17
N LEU A 929 -62.12 9.95 50.23
CA LEU A 929 -62.14 8.67 49.51
C LEU A 929 -61.75 7.50 50.42
N GLN A 930 -60.80 7.67 51.33
CA GLN A 930 -60.41 6.66 52.31
C GLN A 930 -61.51 6.44 53.38
N GLU A 931 -62.19 7.50 53.79
CA GLU A 931 -63.38 7.42 54.65
C GLU A 931 -64.54 6.71 53.94
N TYR A 932 -64.78 7.01 52.66
CA TYR A 932 -65.81 6.34 51.86
C TYR A 932 -65.49 4.84 51.64
N GLN A 933 -64.23 4.49 51.41
CA GLN A 933 -63.78 3.10 51.32
C GLN A 933 -63.93 2.35 52.65
N ARG A 934 -63.58 2.98 53.79
CA ARG A 934 -63.81 2.42 55.12
C ARG A 934 -65.29 2.30 55.48
N GLY A 935 -66.14 3.22 55.01
CA GLY A 935 -67.60 3.10 55.13
C GLY A 935 -68.18 1.97 54.28
N SER A 936 -67.56 1.64 53.14
CA SER A 936 -68.04 0.60 52.22
C SER A 936 -67.79 -0.84 52.69
N GLU A 937 -66.90 -1.08 53.66
CA GLU A 937 -66.73 -2.42 54.25
C GLU A 937 -67.82 -2.75 55.29
N GLY A 938 -68.56 -1.75 55.77
CA GLY A 938 -69.61 -1.91 56.78
C GLY A 938 -71.00 -2.27 56.23
N ASP A 939 -71.31 -1.99 54.97
CA ASP A 939 -72.70 -1.99 54.49
C ASP A 939 -72.89 -2.71 53.13
N ARG A 940 -73.02 -4.04 53.18
CA ARG A 940 -73.36 -4.88 52.01
C ARG A 940 -74.86 -4.87 51.70
N ALA A 941 -75.45 -3.70 51.39
CA ALA A 941 -76.73 -3.64 50.69
C ALA A 941 -77.02 -2.28 50.01
N GLY A 942 -77.06 -2.27 48.67
CA GLY A 942 -77.92 -1.34 47.94
C GLY A 942 -77.25 -0.25 47.09
N ARG A 943 -77.37 -0.44 45.78
CA ARG A 943 -77.67 0.61 44.78
C ARG A 943 -76.61 1.72 44.61
N ILE A 944 -75.63 1.42 43.75
CA ILE A 944 -74.72 2.40 43.12
C ILE A 944 -75.52 3.62 42.63
N ARG A 945 -75.25 4.80 43.21
CA ARG A 945 -75.69 6.10 42.69
C ARG A 945 -74.51 6.76 41.99
N THR A 946 -74.49 6.72 40.67
CA THR A 946 -73.54 7.48 39.85
C THR A 946 -73.80 8.98 39.99
N VAL A 947 -72.75 9.75 40.30
CA VAL A 947 -72.81 11.22 40.32
C VAL A 947 -72.74 11.76 38.88
N SER A 948 -73.89 11.79 38.19
CA SER A 948 -74.10 12.63 37.01
C SER A 948 -75.60 12.78 36.68
N GLY A 949 -76.02 14.01 36.36
CA GLY A 949 -77.22 14.26 35.55
C GLY A 949 -78.51 14.64 36.27
N SER A 950 -78.72 15.94 36.47
CA SER A 950 -80.08 16.51 36.46
C SER A 950 -80.54 16.72 35.02
N SER A 951 -81.56 15.98 34.55
CA SER A 951 -82.69 16.43 33.71
C SER A 951 -83.34 15.27 32.91
N ARG A 952 -84.56 15.49 32.42
CA ARG A 952 -85.52 14.45 31.96
C ARG A 952 -85.59 14.32 30.44
N GLY A 953 -85.68 13.07 29.94
CA GLY A 953 -86.29 12.68 28.64
C GLY A 953 -85.56 13.11 27.36
N SER A 954 -85.69 12.46 26.20
CA SER A 954 -86.31 11.17 25.82
C SER A 954 -85.68 10.73 24.47
N GLY A 955 -85.57 9.42 24.19
CA GLY A 955 -84.81 8.86 23.05
C GLY A 955 -85.46 8.98 21.65
N PRO A 956 -85.09 8.16 20.63
CA PRO A 956 -84.15 7.02 20.64
C PRO A 956 -82.96 7.13 19.64
N SER A 957 -82.12 6.09 19.58
CA SER A 957 -80.96 5.89 18.66
C SER A 957 -81.14 4.55 17.90
N PRO A 958 -80.30 4.15 16.91
CA PRO A 958 -79.13 4.79 16.27
C PRO A 958 -79.30 4.80 14.70
N PRO A 959 -78.29 4.79 13.79
CA PRO A 959 -77.05 3.99 13.75
C PRO A 959 -75.73 4.81 13.71
N ILE A 960 -74.61 4.10 13.89
CA ILE A 960 -73.25 4.65 13.93
C ILE A 960 -72.59 4.61 12.54
N GLN A 961 -72.01 5.72 12.09
CA GLN A 961 -70.92 5.72 11.10
C GLN A 961 -69.78 6.63 11.55
N ARG A 962 -68.54 6.12 11.43
CA ARG A 962 -67.29 6.85 11.71
C ARG A 962 -66.90 7.70 10.50
N VAL A 963 -66.54 8.97 10.71
CA VAL A 963 -65.51 9.66 9.92
C VAL A 963 -64.68 10.55 10.86
N GLU A 964 -63.37 10.49 10.73
CA GLU A 964 -62.41 11.33 11.43
C GLU A 964 -62.13 12.62 10.64
N LYS A 965 -62.05 13.78 11.32
CA LYS A 965 -60.81 14.61 11.39
C LYS A 965 -61.03 16.02 11.96
N THR A 966 -59.97 16.48 12.64
CA THR A 966 -59.51 17.87 12.79
C THR A 966 -60.49 18.95 13.27
N CYS A 967 -60.17 19.52 14.44
CA CYS A 967 -60.39 20.94 14.70
C CYS A 967 -59.10 21.52 15.30
N GLY A 968 -58.77 22.76 14.95
CA GLY A 968 -57.64 23.50 15.51
C GLY A 968 -58.07 24.88 16.01
N THR A 969 -57.14 25.56 16.69
CA THR A 969 -57.16 26.99 17.07
C THR A 969 -58.31 27.49 17.95
N GLU A 970 -57.97 27.88 19.18
CA GLU A 970 -58.67 28.96 19.89
C GLU A 970 -58.06 30.34 19.57
N LYS A 971 -58.91 31.37 19.63
CA LYS A 971 -58.60 32.73 19.16
C LYS A 971 -58.05 33.64 20.26
N ARG A 972 -57.14 34.53 19.84
CA ARG A 972 -56.72 35.71 20.61
C ARG A 972 -57.72 36.86 20.38
N LEU A 973 -58.14 37.54 21.45
CA LEU A 973 -59.01 38.73 21.37
C LEU A 973 -58.26 39.95 20.80
N ARG A 974 -58.98 40.78 20.05
CA ARG A 974 -58.57 42.12 19.57
C ARG A 974 -59.55 43.17 20.09
N VAL A 975 -59.07 44.38 20.34
CA VAL A 975 -59.88 45.61 20.43
C VAL A 975 -59.27 46.65 19.48
N ASN A 976 -60.12 47.45 18.84
CA ASN A 976 -59.81 48.32 17.70
C ASN A 976 -59.17 49.67 18.08
N ARG A 977 -58.43 50.28 17.14
CA ARG A 977 -58.87 51.46 16.33
C ARG A 977 -57.77 52.01 15.39
N GLY A 978 -58.15 52.24 14.12
CA GLY A 978 -57.75 53.38 13.25
C GLY A 978 -56.28 53.48 12.78
N THR A 979 -55.95 53.98 11.58
CA THR A 979 -56.72 54.43 10.39
C THR A 979 -55.79 54.40 9.16
N ASP A 980 -56.34 54.24 7.95
CA ASP A 980 -55.68 54.48 6.65
C ASP A 980 -55.32 55.98 6.44
N PRO A 981 -54.69 56.46 5.32
CA PRO A 981 -54.32 55.76 4.07
C PRO A 981 -52.93 56.06 3.42
N ILE A 982 -52.51 55.13 2.54
CA ILE A 982 -51.97 55.31 1.15
C ILE A 982 -51.01 56.48 0.84
N HIS A 983 -49.79 56.15 0.38
CA HIS A 983 -49.30 56.60 -0.94
C HIS A 983 -48.20 55.70 -1.53
N CYS A 984 -48.24 55.48 -2.84
CA CYS A 984 -47.23 54.72 -3.59
C CYS A 984 -46.01 55.57 -3.95
N HIS A 985 -44.82 54.96 -4.05
CA HIS A 985 -43.82 55.40 -5.04
C HIS A 985 -43.01 54.23 -5.62
N ARG A 986 -42.38 54.52 -6.76
CA ARG A 986 -41.78 53.58 -7.73
C ARG A 986 -40.50 52.89 -7.25
N ALA A 987 -40.19 51.79 -7.94
CA ALA A 987 -38.86 51.22 -8.02
C ALA A 987 -37.84 52.21 -8.58
N ASP A 988 -36.57 51.99 -8.23
CA ASP A 988 -35.44 52.34 -9.09
C ASP A 988 -34.40 51.21 -9.04
N CYS A 989 -33.72 50.97 -10.16
CA CYS A 989 -32.69 49.95 -10.30
C CYS A 989 -31.32 50.59 -10.57
N GLY A 990 -30.31 50.14 -9.83
CA GLY A 990 -28.91 50.51 -10.01
C GLY A 990 -28.14 50.18 -8.71
N GLY A 991 -26.90 49.72 -8.74
CA GLY A 991 -26.03 49.38 -9.87
C GLY A 991 -24.78 48.70 -9.31
N ARG A 992 -23.95 48.13 -10.21
CA ARG A 992 -22.69 47.44 -9.89
C ARG A 992 -21.80 48.23 -8.92
N GLU A 993 -21.22 47.55 -7.93
CA GLU A 993 -19.83 47.03 -7.98
C GLU A 993 -19.77 45.65 -7.33
#